data_AF-A0A940APY6-F1
#
_entry.id   AF-A0A940APY6-F1
#
_cell.length_a   1.000
_cell.length_b   1.000
_cell.length_c   1.000
_cell.angle_alpha   90.00
_cell.angle_beta   90.00
_cell.angle_gamma   90.00
#
_symmetry.space_group_name_H-M   'P 1'
#
loop_
_entity.id
_entity.type
_entity.pdbx_description
1 polymer ?
#
loop_
_entity_poly.entity_id
_entity_poly.type
_entity_poly.pdbx_seq_one_letter_code
_entity_poly.pdbx_strand_id
1 'polypeptide(L)'
;MFGKDDFQFVTGAGSSSLSDENPDTQNAGVFVLKNDADVVLSDPISLESGSYLLSVEYLCHGKENKVFLFSRTLSDSGVLDTDKQVNPDPRNNNTEVGITLPDGTDDLQIGFLCQEKDGFRIDHIELREVVLEAPFSARLLSTGVIWLLLTCVLDIFLYFFLYFRENRRAYIVLCASALLVSLPVLIPSDYLRCGDDISFHILRVFGIRDGILRGIPWVKLQRIWYNDYGYLVGACYGDLLLYLPALANIAGVRMGVCYQGFVLVINFLTTFSAYFCFSRIFGRRAGLTGSIVYIFLFYRIINVYKRAAVGEYCAMAFLPFLAYAVYLLYKDEYFKSMLMFVIGFSGVINTHIISLEVVGLVMTLFFLVEARKTFVAKRIVALICSAAAVILVNLHFLVPFLDVILQDKLLVTDNSSDLSLNQHGIKLLSILFPDGTADVQDVYHFGAIPIVIILFAVLFYLWNRASHEREKRDGERSRGGKGPILCYSGFALLGVVFSSAYFPWDQIAQVPGLKALVTSIQYPWRFLTISGLFAVMALCEMLREDRAKSVRAESINRIVIVLFALIGTLFAVLQYQTFVKVNFDAPSDIISYHCHSNEYLLSGTDPFDTERKVWVNGDVSISGYEKDGDHVRFEYSAETDGYIELPLFNYRYYQVRSIDPESGKGSEVSHQSGSNNRIQIPFAQGTKGTIDVRFRVPVLWLLGLILSMISIAGIVVYALVFRRRVRTEGSCTHDLGRFERDRTSLLPTEEVADERNP
;
A
#
# COMPACT_ATOMS: atom_id res chain seq x y z
N MET A 1 -17.53 -13.57 -34.96
CA MET A 1 -18.63 -13.18 -35.86
C MET A 1 -19.74 -14.19 -35.65
N PHE A 2 -20.70 -13.87 -34.82
CA PHE A 2 -21.95 -14.63 -34.72
C PHE A 2 -23.06 -13.70 -35.18
N GLY A 3 -23.85 -14.18 -36.13
CA GLY A 3 -24.82 -13.42 -36.89
C GLY A 3 -26.11 -13.19 -36.10
N LYS A 4 -26.92 -12.26 -36.60
CA LYS A 4 -28.15 -11.72 -36.01
C LYS A 4 -29.29 -12.74 -35.78
N ASP A 5 -29.10 -14.03 -36.09
CA ASP A 5 -30.18 -15.03 -36.18
C ASP A 5 -30.06 -16.21 -35.19
N ASP A 6 -29.09 -16.21 -34.26
CA ASP A 6 -28.87 -17.35 -33.33
C ASP A 6 -29.66 -17.30 -32.00
N PHE A 7 -30.56 -16.33 -31.81
CA PHE A 7 -31.41 -16.26 -30.61
C PHE A 7 -32.85 -16.72 -30.91
N GLN A 8 -33.13 -18.01 -30.70
CA GLN A 8 -34.52 -18.51 -30.64
C GLN A 8 -35.15 -18.16 -29.29
N PHE A 9 -36.20 -17.33 -29.31
CA PHE A 9 -37.09 -17.10 -28.18
C PHE A 9 -37.93 -18.35 -27.90
N VAL A 10 -37.78 -18.97 -26.73
CA VAL A 10 -38.72 -19.98 -26.23
C VAL A 10 -39.63 -19.30 -25.21
N THR A 11 -40.83 -18.91 -25.66
CA THR A 11 -41.94 -18.58 -24.76
C THR A 11 -42.52 -19.87 -24.20
N GLY A 12 -42.08 -20.29 -23.02
CA GLY A 12 -42.68 -21.36 -22.24
C GLY A 12 -43.78 -20.81 -21.33
N ALA A 13 -45.02 -21.21 -21.58
CA ALA A 13 -46.21 -20.79 -20.86
C ALA A 13 -46.19 -21.20 -19.37
N GLY A 14 -46.42 -20.21 -18.49
CA GLY A 14 -46.61 -20.41 -17.05
C GLY A 14 -46.78 -19.06 -16.36
N SER A 15 -48.02 -18.63 -16.21
CA SER A 15 -48.40 -17.36 -15.58
C SER A 15 -47.99 -17.26 -14.11
N SER A 16 -47.23 -16.23 -13.75
CA SER A 16 -47.34 -15.56 -12.45
C SER A 16 -46.93 -14.10 -12.61
N SER A 17 -47.94 -13.23 -12.64
CA SER A 17 -47.83 -11.78 -12.69
C SER A 17 -47.17 -11.23 -11.42
N LEU A 18 -46.11 -10.44 -11.57
CA LEU A 18 -45.59 -9.54 -10.53
C LEU A 18 -46.13 -8.14 -10.84
N SER A 19 -47.08 -7.66 -10.04
CA SER A 19 -47.71 -6.35 -10.19
C SER A 19 -47.13 -5.34 -9.20
N ASP A 20 -46.82 -4.15 -9.72
CA ASP A 20 -46.79 -2.81 -9.12
C ASP A 20 -46.70 -2.68 -7.58
N GLU A 21 -45.55 -2.22 -7.09
CA GLU A 21 -45.38 -0.97 -6.30
C GLU A 21 -43.91 -0.79 -5.84
N ASN A 22 -43.33 0.38 -6.15
CA ASN A 22 -42.03 0.93 -5.72
C ASN A 22 -40.73 0.38 -6.41
N PRO A 23 -39.96 1.22 -7.15
CA PRO A 23 -38.80 0.77 -7.93
C PRO A 23 -37.53 0.48 -7.13
N ASP A 24 -37.48 0.82 -5.84
CA ASP A 24 -36.22 0.74 -5.04
C ASP A 24 -35.95 -0.62 -4.39
N THR A 25 -36.88 -1.58 -4.44
CA THR A 25 -36.67 -2.96 -3.97
C THR A 25 -37.61 -3.93 -4.67
N GLN A 26 -37.23 -4.46 -5.84
CA GLN A 26 -37.96 -5.57 -6.46
C GLN A 26 -37.53 -6.91 -5.83
N ASN A 27 -38.26 -7.38 -4.82
CA ASN A 27 -38.08 -8.72 -4.26
C ASN A 27 -38.62 -9.79 -5.22
N ALA A 28 -37.76 -10.28 -6.12
CA ALA A 28 -38.06 -11.46 -6.93
C ALA A 28 -37.91 -12.73 -6.07
N GLY A 29 -38.88 -13.64 -6.13
CA GLY A 29 -38.86 -14.90 -5.36
C GLY A 29 -37.75 -15.87 -5.78
N VAL A 30 -37.65 -17.01 -5.09
CA VAL A 30 -36.66 -18.05 -5.40
C VAL A 30 -37.02 -18.75 -6.72
N PHE A 31 -36.13 -18.76 -7.71
CA PHE A 31 -36.31 -19.46 -9.00
C PHE A 31 -35.24 -20.53 -9.21
N VAL A 32 -35.61 -21.67 -9.78
CA VAL A 32 -34.68 -22.79 -10.06
C VAL A 32 -34.74 -23.13 -11.55
N LEU A 33 -33.62 -22.91 -12.24
CA LEU A 33 -33.42 -23.30 -13.63
C LEU A 33 -32.91 -24.73 -13.66
N LYS A 34 -33.55 -25.64 -14.41
CA LYS A 34 -33.31 -27.09 -14.31
C LYS A 34 -32.75 -27.75 -15.59
N ASN A 35 -32.66 -27.04 -16.71
CA ASN A 35 -32.16 -27.64 -17.96
C ASN A 35 -30.87 -26.99 -18.48
N ASP A 36 -30.06 -27.81 -19.14
CA ASP A 36 -28.93 -27.40 -19.99
C ASP A 36 -29.44 -26.44 -21.08
N ALA A 37 -28.95 -25.19 -21.07
CA ALA A 37 -29.22 -24.11 -22.02
C ALA A 37 -30.55 -23.34 -21.87
N ASP A 38 -31.21 -23.38 -20.70
CA ASP A 38 -32.35 -22.48 -20.44
C ASP A 38 -31.86 -21.03 -20.27
N VAL A 39 -32.46 -20.11 -21.02
CA VAL A 39 -32.30 -18.65 -20.86
C VAL A 39 -33.59 -18.08 -20.30
N VAL A 40 -33.52 -17.41 -19.16
CA VAL A 40 -34.64 -16.66 -18.56
C VAL A 40 -34.31 -15.19 -18.53
N LEU A 41 -35.24 -14.36 -19.03
CA LEU A 41 -35.16 -12.90 -18.97
C LEU A 41 -36.21 -12.39 -17.98
N SER A 42 -35.85 -11.37 -17.21
CA SER A 42 -36.80 -10.61 -16.39
C SER A 42 -37.76 -9.81 -17.25
N ASP A 43 -38.84 -9.32 -16.62
CA ASP A 43 -39.64 -8.26 -17.21
C ASP A 43 -38.78 -6.99 -17.42
N PRO A 44 -39.12 -6.14 -18.42
CA PRO A 44 -38.43 -4.88 -18.65
C PRO A 44 -38.51 -3.96 -17.44
N ILE A 45 -37.37 -3.42 -17.03
CA ILE A 45 -37.20 -2.49 -15.92
C ILE A 45 -36.87 -1.11 -16.51
N SER A 46 -37.65 -0.10 -16.09
CA SER A 46 -37.36 1.30 -16.41
C SER A 46 -36.44 1.89 -15.35
N LEU A 47 -35.32 2.47 -15.78
CA LEU A 47 -34.31 3.10 -14.93
C LEU A 47 -33.95 4.48 -15.48
N GLU A 48 -33.77 5.43 -14.59
CA GLU A 48 -33.28 6.76 -14.94
C GLU A 48 -31.79 6.74 -15.31
N SER A 49 -31.27 7.87 -15.81
CA SER A 49 -29.83 8.03 -16.02
C SER A 49 -29.12 7.96 -14.67
N GLY A 50 -28.18 7.04 -14.53
CA GLY A 50 -27.58 6.77 -13.24
C GLY A 50 -26.62 5.58 -13.27
N SER A 51 -26.06 5.29 -12.12
CA SER A 51 -25.22 4.13 -11.92
C SER A 51 -25.94 3.17 -11.00
N TYR A 52 -26.01 1.90 -11.40
CA TYR A 52 -26.75 0.86 -10.70
C TYR A 52 -25.85 -0.36 -10.48
N LEU A 53 -26.11 -1.10 -9.41
CA LEU A 53 -25.45 -2.35 -9.12
C LEU A 53 -26.51 -3.43 -9.01
N LEU A 54 -26.41 -4.45 -9.87
CA LEU A 54 -27.23 -5.65 -9.82
C LEU A 54 -26.52 -6.67 -8.94
N SER A 55 -27.08 -7.03 -7.80
CA SER A 55 -26.64 -8.17 -6.96
C SER A 55 -27.55 -9.36 -7.22
N VAL A 56 -26.97 -10.53 -7.46
CA VAL A 56 -27.69 -11.79 -7.66
C VAL A 56 -27.16 -12.82 -6.69
N GLU A 57 -27.98 -13.23 -5.73
CA GLU A 57 -27.69 -14.37 -4.86
C GLU A 57 -28.17 -15.67 -5.50
N TYR A 58 -27.31 -16.68 -5.52
CA TYR A 58 -27.56 -17.95 -6.20
C TYR A 58 -26.86 -19.14 -5.54
N LEU A 59 -27.28 -20.33 -5.95
CA LEU A 59 -26.60 -21.59 -5.75
C LEU A 59 -26.37 -22.25 -7.10
N CYS A 60 -25.11 -22.52 -7.44
CA CYS A 60 -24.73 -23.25 -8.64
C CYS A 60 -23.66 -24.30 -8.33
N HIS A 61 -23.54 -25.31 -9.21
CA HIS A 61 -22.58 -26.40 -9.08
C HIS A 61 -21.48 -26.35 -10.18
N GLY A 62 -21.75 -25.68 -11.29
CA GLY A 62 -20.88 -25.48 -12.45
C GLY A 62 -20.50 -24.01 -12.70
N LYS A 63 -19.43 -23.81 -13.46
CA LYS A 63 -18.85 -22.49 -13.80
C LYS A 63 -19.35 -21.89 -15.12
N GLU A 64 -20.21 -22.62 -15.82
CA GLU A 64 -20.67 -22.31 -17.18
C GLU A 64 -21.98 -21.50 -17.18
N ASN A 65 -22.63 -21.34 -16.02
CA ASN A 65 -23.79 -20.46 -15.91
C ASN A 65 -23.40 -19.01 -16.20
N LYS A 66 -24.37 -18.17 -16.59
CA LYS A 66 -24.13 -16.74 -16.81
C LYS A 66 -25.28 -15.89 -16.29
N VAL A 67 -24.90 -14.75 -15.74
CA VAL A 67 -25.78 -13.61 -15.49
C VAL A 67 -25.38 -12.51 -16.47
N PHE A 68 -26.34 -11.96 -17.19
CA PHE A 68 -26.08 -10.90 -18.17
C PHE A 68 -27.22 -9.87 -18.19
N LEU A 69 -26.93 -8.70 -18.75
CA LEU A 69 -27.91 -7.63 -18.91
C LEU A 69 -28.22 -7.43 -20.38
N PHE A 70 -29.49 -7.19 -20.66
CA PHE A 70 -30.02 -7.07 -22.01
C PHE A 70 -30.81 -5.76 -22.13
N SER A 71 -30.56 -4.98 -23.17
CA SER A 71 -31.34 -3.80 -23.54
C SER A 71 -31.21 -3.60 -25.04
N ARG A 72 -32.34 -3.41 -25.74
CA ARG A 72 -32.35 -3.18 -27.19
C ARG A 72 -32.04 -1.74 -27.54
N THR A 73 -32.31 -0.80 -26.63
CA THR A 73 -31.99 0.63 -26.84
C THR A 73 -30.51 0.95 -26.68
N LEU A 74 -29.80 0.25 -25.80
CA LEU A 74 -28.40 0.57 -25.46
C LEU A 74 -27.36 -0.20 -26.28
N SER A 75 -27.76 -1.25 -27.01
CA SER A 75 -26.83 -2.11 -27.77
C SER A 75 -27.46 -2.67 -29.04
N ASP A 76 -26.77 -2.52 -30.19
CA ASP A 76 -27.17 -3.09 -31.48
C ASP A 76 -27.22 -4.64 -31.50
N SER A 77 -26.52 -5.28 -30.56
CA SER A 77 -26.54 -6.74 -30.35
C SER A 77 -27.59 -7.19 -29.32
N GLY A 78 -28.28 -6.26 -28.66
CA GLY A 78 -29.24 -6.51 -27.58
C GLY A 78 -28.62 -6.83 -26.22
N VAL A 79 -27.38 -7.33 -26.17
CA VAL A 79 -26.64 -7.55 -24.90
C VAL A 79 -25.81 -6.30 -24.58
N LEU A 80 -25.94 -5.80 -23.36
CA LEU A 80 -25.13 -4.70 -22.83
C LEU A 80 -23.71 -5.21 -22.57
N ASP A 81 -22.81 -4.98 -23.54
CA ASP A 81 -21.36 -5.21 -23.48
C ASP A 81 -20.92 -6.61 -23.01
N THR A 82 -20.05 -7.30 -23.77
CA THR A 82 -19.61 -8.65 -23.39
C THR A 82 -18.86 -8.70 -22.06
N ASP A 83 -18.32 -7.57 -21.60
CA ASP A 83 -17.60 -7.42 -20.34
C ASP A 83 -18.51 -7.31 -19.09
N LYS A 84 -19.84 -7.18 -19.27
CA LYS A 84 -20.82 -7.15 -18.15
C LYS A 84 -21.58 -8.46 -17.98
N GLN A 85 -21.12 -9.54 -18.63
CA GLN A 85 -21.54 -10.90 -18.32
C GLN A 85 -20.68 -11.43 -17.18
N VAL A 86 -21.30 -11.97 -16.15
CA VAL A 86 -20.58 -12.62 -15.06
C VAL A 86 -20.96 -14.08 -14.98
N ASN A 87 -19.95 -14.94 -14.81
CA ASN A 87 -20.14 -16.36 -14.60
C ASN A 87 -20.23 -16.63 -13.10
N PRO A 88 -21.37 -17.13 -12.59
CA PRO A 88 -21.51 -17.62 -11.24
C PRO A 88 -20.40 -18.63 -10.86
N ASP A 89 -19.73 -18.42 -9.72
CA ASP A 89 -18.73 -19.36 -9.19
C ASP A 89 -19.42 -20.31 -8.19
N PRO A 90 -19.33 -21.64 -8.35
CA PRO A 90 -19.90 -22.62 -7.41
C PRO A 90 -19.40 -22.51 -5.97
N ARG A 91 -18.29 -21.78 -5.75
CA ARG A 91 -17.72 -21.53 -4.42
C ARG A 91 -18.26 -20.25 -3.79
N ASN A 92 -19.17 -19.57 -4.47
CA ASN A 92 -19.76 -18.31 -4.08
C ASN A 92 -21.30 -18.45 -4.12
N ASN A 93 -21.97 -17.56 -3.43
CA ASN A 93 -23.43 -17.49 -3.38
C ASN A 93 -23.99 -16.15 -3.84
N ASN A 94 -23.15 -15.23 -4.31
CA ASN A 94 -23.57 -13.92 -4.81
C ASN A 94 -22.71 -13.45 -5.98
N THR A 95 -23.23 -12.61 -6.86
CA THR A 95 -22.44 -11.88 -7.85
C THR A 95 -23.02 -10.51 -8.09
N GLU A 96 -22.14 -9.51 -8.19
CA GLU A 96 -22.52 -8.13 -8.45
C GLU A 96 -22.09 -7.69 -9.86
N VAL A 97 -22.98 -7.00 -10.57
CA VAL A 97 -22.74 -6.45 -11.91
C VAL A 97 -23.00 -4.95 -11.89
N GLY A 98 -21.97 -4.17 -12.19
CA GLY A 98 -22.06 -2.70 -12.29
C GLY A 98 -22.63 -2.24 -13.64
N ILE A 99 -23.60 -1.34 -13.58
CA ILE A 99 -24.28 -0.75 -14.73
C ILE A 99 -24.14 0.77 -14.63
N THR A 100 -23.77 1.42 -15.73
CA THR A 100 -23.84 2.88 -15.84
C THR A 100 -24.68 3.17 -17.06
N LEU A 101 -25.74 3.94 -16.86
CA LEU A 101 -26.69 4.37 -17.86
C LEU A 101 -26.47 5.86 -18.10
N PRO A 102 -25.83 6.25 -19.22
CA PRO A 102 -25.62 7.66 -19.56
C PRO A 102 -26.94 8.40 -19.74
N ASP A 103 -27.90 7.72 -20.36
CA ASP A 103 -29.28 8.13 -20.55
C ASP A 103 -30.19 7.03 -19.95
N GLY A 104 -31.36 7.41 -19.44
CA GLY A 104 -32.33 6.46 -18.90
C GLY A 104 -32.81 5.45 -19.97
N THR A 105 -33.26 4.28 -19.52
CA THR A 105 -33.76 3.21 -20.38
C THR A 105 -35.03 2.62 -19.82
N ASP A 106 -35.98 2.28 -20.70
CA ASP A 106 -37.25 1.65 -20.33
C ASP A 106 -37.27 0.14 -20.61
N ASP A 107 -36.19 -0.42 -21.15
CA ASP A 107 -36.16 -1.79 -21.68
C ASP A 107 -35.04 -2.68 -21.11
N LEU A 108 -34.51 -2.34 -19.93
CA LEU A 108 -33.47 -3.16 -19.30
C LEU A 108 -34.06 -4.48 -18.79
N GLN A 109 -33.47 -5.60 -19.21
CA GLN A 109 -33.82 -6.95 -18.75
C GLN A 109 -32.60 -7.65 -18.16
N ILE A 110 -32.82 -8.45 -17.12
CA ILE A 110 -31.80 -9.28 -16.48
C ILE A 110 -31.94 -10.70 -17.03
N GLY A 111 -30.85 -11.23 -17.58
CA GLY A 111 -30.79 -12.55 -18.18
C GLY A 111 -29.98 -13.55 -17.36
N PHE A 112 -30.54 -14.76 -17.24
CA PHE A 112 -29.90 -15.91 -16.59
C PHE A 112 -29.78 -17.05 -17.59
N LEU A 113 -28.56 -17.56 -17.78
CA LEU A 113 -28.28 -18.74 -18.58
C LEU A 113 -27.81 -19.87 -17.66
N CYS A 114 -28.56 -20.98 -17.66
CA CYS A 114 -28.18 -22.22 -16.98
C CYS A 114 -27.50 -23.15 -17.99
N GLN A 115 -26.26 -23.57 -17.73
CA GLN A 115 -25.52 -24.56 -18.55
C GLN A 115 -25.11 -25.79 -17.74
N GLU A 116 -25.82 -26.04 -16.63
CA GLU A 116 -25.57 -27.17 -15.76
C GLU A 116 -26.82 -28.06 -15.61
N LYS A 117 -26.58 -29.36 -15.42
CA LYS A 117 -27.65 -30.36 -15.27
C LYS A 117 -28.24 -30.42 -13.86
N ASP A 118 -27.45 -30.03 -12.86
CA ASP A 118 -27.87 -30.06 -11.45
C ASP A 118 -28.74 -28.84 -11.07
N GLY A 119 -28.86 -27.88 -12.00
CA GLY A 119 -29.74 -26.72 -11.93
C GLY A 119 -29.11 -25.50 -11.27
N PHE A 120 -29.46 -24.32 -11.80
CA PHE A 120 -29.01 -23.02 -11.33
C PHE A 120 -30.14 -22.35 -10.52
N ARG A 121 -29.96 -22.22 -9.21
CA ARG A 121 -30.96 -21.65 -8.29
C ARG A 121 -30.61 -20.20 -7.98
N ILE A 122 -31.57 -19.30 -8.12
CA ILE A 122 -31.46 -17.89 -7.77
C ILE A 122 -32.33 -17.64 -6.55
N ASP A 123 -31.72 -17.18 -5.46
CA ASP A 123 -32.38 -16.98 -4.19
C ASP A 123 -32.86 -15.54 -3.99
N HIS A 124 -32.10 -14.56 -4.50
CA HIS A 124 -32.43 -13.14 -4.37
C HIS A 124 -31.80 -12.30 -5.50
N ILE A 125 -32.51 -11.26 -5.94
CA ILE A 125 -32.03 -10.29 -6.92
C ILE A 125 -32.28 -8.90 -6.34
N GLU A 126 -31.24 -8.09 -6.24
CA GLU A 126 -31.30 -6.70 -5.77
C GLU A 126 -30.72 -5.79 -6.84
N LEU A 127 -31.47 -4.79 -7.28
CA LEU A 127 -30.96 -3.72 -8.13
C LEU A 127 -30.98 -2.43 -7.32
N ARG A 128 -29.80 -1.88 -7.03
CA ARG A 128 -29.65 -0.65 -6.24
C ARG A 128 -28.95 0.44 -7.04
N GLU A 129 -29.41 1.67 -6.95
CA GLU A 129 -28.65 2.82 -7.45
C GLU A 129 -27.38 2.99 -6.60
N VAL A 130 -26.22 3.05 -7.24
CA VAL A 130 -24.92 3.20 -6.59
C VAL A 130 -24.17 4.34 -7.24
N VAL A 131 -23.60 5.21 -6.42
CA VAL A 131 -22.74 6.32 -6.86
C VAL A 131 -21.38 5.79 -7.35
N LEU A 132 -21.34 5.21 -8.55
CA LEU A 132 -20.09 4.84 -9.24
C LEU A 132 -19.29 6.10 -9.63
N GLU A 133 -19.96 7.22 -9.87
CA GLU A 133 -19.34 8.52 -10.13
C GLU A 133 -19.39 9.46 -8.92
N ALA A 134 -18.25 10.00 -8.52
CA ALA A 134 -18.21 10.97 -7.44
C ALA A 134 -19.08 12.22 -7.74
N PRO A 135 -19.78 12.79 -6.73
CA PRO A 135 -20.53 14.02 -6.92
C PRO A 135 -19.63 15.15 -7.43
N PHE A 136 -20.18 16.06 -8.23
CA PHE A 136 -19.42 17.11 -8.90
C PHE A 136 -18.55 17.94 -7.93
N SER A 137 -19.06 18.22 -6.74
CA SER A 137 -18.34 18.93 -5.67
C SER A 137 -17.09 18.18 -5.20
N ALA A 138 -17.19 16.86 -5.00
CA ALA A 138 -16.07 16.01 -4.63
C ALA A 138 -15.05 15.89 -5.77
N ARG A 139 -15.52 15.78 -7.02
CA ARG A 139 -14.66 15.84 -8.23
C ARG A 139 -13.84 17.12 -8.28
N LEU A 140 -14.50 18.27 -8.11
CA LEU A 140 -13.85 19.58 -8.15
C LEU A 140 -12.82 19.75 -7.02
N LEU A 141 -13.18 19.36 -5.80
CA LEU A 141 -12.28 19.42 -4.64
C LEU A 141 -11.05 18.54 -4.84
N SER A 142 -11.25 17.27 -5.22
CA SER A 142 -10.15 16.33 -5.47
C SER A 142 -9.26 16.80 -6.61
N THR A 143 -9.83 17.32 -7.68
CA THR A 143 -9.09 17.94 -8.79
C THR A 143 -8.25 19.11 -8.29
N GLY A 144 -8.82 20.00 -7.49
CA GLY A 144 -8.11 21.13 -6.88
C GLY A 144 -6.94 20.69 -5.99
N VAL A 145 -7.13 19.67 -5.16
CA VAL A 145 -6.08 19.09 -4.30
C VAL A 145 -4.96 18.48 -5.14
N ILE A 146 -5.29 17.71 -6.18
CA ILE A 146 -4.29 17.12 -7.08
C ILE A 146 -3.48 18.20 -7.79
N TRP A 147 -4.14 19.23 -8.32
CA TRP A 147 -3.45 20.37 -8.94
C TRP A 147 -2.53 21.09 -7.96
N LEU A 148 -2.96 21.30 -6.71
CA LEU A 148 -2.13 21.88 -5.67
C LEU A 148 -0.90 21.02 -5.36
N LEU A 149 -1.06 19.70 -5.29
CA LEU A 149 0.05 18.77 -5.07
C LEU A 149 1.02 18.79 -6.26
N LEU A 150 0.51 18.76 -7.49
CA LEU A 150 1.32 18.82 -8.71
C LEU A 150 2.09 20.13 -8.81
N THR A 151 1.47 21.28 -8.50
CA THR A 151 2.16 22.58 -8.49
C THR A 151 3.21 22.64 -7.39
N CYS A 152 2.93 22.13 -6.18
CA CYS A 152 3.93 22.04 -5.12
C CYS A 152 5.13 21.18 -5.53
N VAL A 153 4.90 20.03 -6.15
CA VAL A 153 5.97 19.15 -6.67
C VAL A 153 6.76 19.85 -7.77
N LEU A 154 6.07 20.53 -8.69
CA LEU A 154 6.70 21.29 -9.76
C LEU A 154 7.54 22.44 -9.19
N ASP A 155 7.04 23.19 -8.22
CA ASP A 155 7.76 24.30 -7.57
C ASP A 155 9.00 23.80 -6.83
N ILE A 156 8.90 22.67 -6.11
CA ILE A 156 10.05 22.03 -5.47
C ILE A 156 11.08 21.62 -6.54
N PHE A 157 10.62 20.99 -7.62
CA PHE A 157 11.49 20.58 -8.72
C PHE A 157 12.17 21.79 -9.39
N LEU A 158 11.42 22.83 -9.72
CA LEU A 158 11.91 24.07 -10.30
C LEU A 158 12.87 24.78 -9.34
N TYR A 159 12.57 24.84 -8.05
CA TYR A 159 13.47 25.38 -7.03
C TYR A 159 14.80 24.63 -7.05
N PHE A 160 14.80 23.30 -7.01
CA PHE A 160 16.05 22.53 -7.05
C PHE A 160 16.78 22.67 -8.38
N PHE A 161 16.06 22.66 -9.50
CA PHE A 161 16.61 22.75 -10.85
C PHE A 161 17.20 24.13 -11.17
N LEU A 162 16.54 25.20 -10.72
CA LEU A 162 16.96 26.58 -10.94
C LEU A 162 18.04 27.00 -9.95
N TYR A 163 17.88 26.68 -8.66
CA TYR A 163 18.78 27.13 -7.60
C TYR A 163 20.10 26.34 -7.56
N PHE A 164 20.05 25.01 -7.78
CA PHE A 164 21.26 24.17 -7.78
C PHE A 164 21.74 23.87 -9.20
N ARG A 165 22.16 24.92 -9.93
CA ARG A 165 22.58 24.83 -11.34
C ARG A 165 23.64 23.75 -11.61
N GLU A 166 24.58 23.56 -10.69
CA GLU A 166 25.64 22.55 -10.77
C GLU A 166 25.11 21.11 -10.83
N ASN A 167 23.90 20.86 -10.30
CA ASN A 167 23.32 19.53 -10.18
C ASN A 167 22.27 19.21 -11.24
N ARG A 168 22.00 20.11 -12.20
CA ARG A 168 20.97 19.92 -13.23
C ARG A 168 21.11 18.62 -14.00
N ARG A 169 22.33 18.26 -14.40
CA ARG A 169 22.61 17.00 -15.12
C ARG A 169 22.22 15.79 -14.28
N ALA A 170 22.51 15.81 -12.98
CA ALA A 170 22.13 14.72 -12.08
C ALA A 170 20.60 14.59 -11.99
N TYR A 171 19.87 15.71 -11.84
CA TYR A 171 18.40 15.69 -11.81
C TYR A 171 17.78 15.17 -13.11
N ILE A 172 18.32 15.54 -14.27
CA ILE A 172 17.85 15.02 -15.57
C ILE A 172 18.07 13.50 -15.64
N VAL A 173 19.24 13.00 -15.26
CA VAL A 173 19.55 11.56 -15.25
C VAL A 173 18.65 10.81 -14.27
N LEU A 174 18.34 11.39 -13.10
CA LEU A 174 17.42 10.82 -12.13
C LEU A 174 15.99 10.75 -12.69
N CYS A 175 15.48 11.82 -13.31
CA CYS A 175 14.18 11.80 -13.96
C CYS A 175 14.12 10.77 -15.09
N ALA A 176 15.16 10.70 -15.93
CA ALA A 176 15.24 9.70 -16.99
C ALA A 176 15.25 8.28 -16.41
N SER A 177 15.96 8.04 -15.31
CA SER A 177 16.02 6.73 -14.65
C SER A 177 14.67 6.33 -14.05
N ALA A 178 13.97 7.27 -13.40
CA ALA A 178 12.63 7.06 -12.87
C ALA A 178 11.60 6.77 -13.98
N LEU A 179 11.72 7.43 -15.14
CA LEU A 179 10.88 7.15 -16.31
C LEU A 179 11.21 5.79 -16.94
N LEU A 180 12.50 5.44 -17.07
CA LEU A 180 12.94 4.17 -17.63
C LEU A 180 12.44 2.97 -16.83
N VAL A 181 12.59 2.99 -15.50
CA VAL A 181 12.04 1.92 -14.66
C VAL A 181 10.51 1.87 -14.73
N SER A 182 9.86 3.01 -14.95
CA SER A 182 8.39 3.13 -15.07
C SER A 182 7.86 2.81 -16.47
N LEU A 183 8.73 2.56 -17.45
CA LEU A 183 8.33 2.28 -18.82
C LEU A 183 7.23 1.20 -18.94
N PRO A 184 7.24 0.09 -18.16
CA PRO A 184 6.18 -0.92 -18.25
C PRO A 184 4.77 -0.37 -18.01
N VAL A 185 4.60 0.59 -17.10
CA VAL A 185 3.29 1.21 -16.78
C VAL A 185 2.97 2.43 -17.64
N LEU A 186 3.96 2.99 -18.33
CA LEU A 186 3.77 4.12 -19.25
C LEU A 186 3.36 3.67 -20.65
N ILE A 187 3.60 2.40 -21.01
CA ILE A 187 3.09 1.83 -22.26
C ILE A 187 1.59 1.62 -22.06
N PRO A 188 0.72 2.34 -22.79
CA PRO A 188 -0.72 2.26 -22.60
C PRO A 188 -1.17 0.82 -22.81
N SER A 189 -1.75 0.24 -21.77
CA SER A 189 -2.62 -0.92 -21.89
C SER A 189 -3.95 -0.51 -21.28
N ASP A 190 -5.05 -0.81 -21.98
CA ASP A 190 -6.42 -0.59 -21.45
C ASP A 190 -6.74 -1.46 -20.22
N TYR A 191 -5.73 -2.16 -19.68
CA TYR A 191 -5.81 -3.16 -18.63
C TYR A 191 -4.63 -3.00 -17.68
N LEU A 192 -4.85 -3.32 -16.41
CA LEU A 192 -3.78 -3.61 -15.47
C LEU A 192 -3.33 -5.06 -15.65
N ARG A 193 -2.16 -5.39 -15.12
CA ARG A 193 -1.69 -6.78 -15.08
C ARG A 193 -1.77 -7.31 -13.66
N CYS A 194 -2.33 -8.51 -13.51
CA CYS A 194 -2.65 -9.10 -12.22
C CYS A 194 -1.38 -9.48 -11.44
N GLY A 195 -0.78 -8.53 -10.72
CA GLY A 195 0.27 -8.85 -9.74
C GLY A 195 -0.34 -9.49 -8.50
N ASP A 196 0.45 -10.28 -7.77
CA ASP A 196 -0.04 -11.12 -6.66
C ASP A 196 -0.93 -10.38 -5.64
N ASP A 197 -0.56 -9.14 -5.26
CA ASP A 197 -1.25 -8.33 -4.25
C ASP A 197 -2.08 -7.17 -4.86
N ILE A 198 -2.22 -7.07 -6.20
CA ILE A 198 -2.80 -5.87 -6.83
C ILE A 198 -4.27 -5.67 -6.45
N SER A 199 -5.07 -6.74 -6.45
CA SER A 199 -6.51 -6.69 -6.14
C SER A 199 -6.73 -6.21 -4.70
N PHE A 200 -5.91 -6.68 -3.76
CA PHE A 200 -5.94 -6.23 -2.37
C PHE A 200 -5.70 -4.72 -2.26
N HIS A 201 -4.70 -4.19 -2.97
CA HIS A 201 -4.39 -2.76 -2.90
C HIS A 201 -5.39 -1.89 -3.65
N ILE A 202 -5.96 -2.33 -4.78
CA ILE A 202 -7.01 -1.59 -5.48
C ILE A 202 -8.28 -1.53 -4.65
N LEU A 203 -8.69 -2.64 -4.03
CA LEU A 203 -9.86 -2.65 -3.16
C LEU A 203 -9.68 -1.68 -1.98
N ARG A 204 -8.44 -1.53 -1.45
CA ARG A 204 -8.15 -0.49 -0.46
C ARG A 204 -8.31 0.93 -0.98
N VAL A 205 -7.92 1.19 -2.24
CA VAL A 205 -8.13 2.50 -2.87
C VAL A 205 -9.63 2.79 -3.02
N PHE A 206 -10.43 1.79 -3.44
CA PHE A 206 -11.89 1.92 -3.47
C PHE A 206 -12.48 2.14 -2.08
N GLY A 207 -12.00 1.45 -1.04
CA GLY A 207 -12.46 1.63 0.33
C GLY A 207 -12.16 3.03 0.88
N ILE A 208 -10.99 3.59 0.56
CA ILE A 208 -10.63 4.98 0.91
C ILE A 208 -11.53 5.97 0.15
N ARG A 209 -11.73 5.75 -1.16
CA ARG A 209 -12.63 6.57 -1.99
C ARG A 209 -14.03 6.61 -1.39
N ASP A 210 -14.61 5.44 -1.12
CA ASP A 210 -15.94 5.29 -0.53
C ASP A 210 -16.06 6.04 0.81
N GLY A 211 -15.04 5.88 1.66
CA GLY A 211 -14.89 6.66 2.89
C GLY A 211 -15.00 8.16 2.71
N ILE A 212 -14.17 8.73 1.83
CA ILE A 212 -14.12 10.17 1.55
C ILE A 212 -15.46 10.67 1.01
N LEU A 213 -16.07 9.96 0.06
CA LEU A 213 -17.34 10.35 -0.56
C LEU A 213 -18.50 10.40 0.44
N ARG A 214 -18.42 9.58 1.50
CA ARG A 214 -19.40 9.51 2.58
C ARG A 214 -19.05 10.40 3.78
N GLY A 215 -18.08 11.30 3.64
CA GLY A 215 -17.71 12.26 4.68
C GLY A 215 -16.82 11.70 5.80
N ILE A 216 -16.20 10.54 5.59
CA ILE A 216 -15.25 9.92 6.54
C ILE A 216 -13.85 9.90 5.89
N PRO A 217 -13.09 11.00 5.96
CA PRO A 217 -11.78 11.10 5.30
C PRO A 217 -10.66 10.34 6.02
N TRP A 218 -10.92 9.79 7.21
CA TRP A 218 -9.97 8.97 7.95
C TRP A 218 -10.53 7.56 8.13
N VAL A 219 -10.44 6.78 7.06
CA VAL A 219 -11.07 5.47 6.94
C VAL A 219 -10.27 4.42 7.73
N LYS A 220 -10.94 3.74 8.67
CA LYS A 220 -10.35 2.66 9.48
C LYS A 220 -11.02 1.33 9.25
N LEU A 221 -12.35 1.34 9.22
CA LEU A 221 -13.16 0.27 8.69
C LEU A 221 -13.48 0.60 7.22
N GLN A 222 -13.09 -0.27 6.30
CA GLN A 222 -13.46 -0.16 4.89
C GLN A 222 -14.69 -1.03 4.63
N ARG A 223 -15.81 -0.41 4.23
CA ARG A 223 -17.13 -1.07 4.12
C ARG A 223 -17.21 -2.12 3.03
N ILE A 224 -16.69 -1.82 1.85
CA ILE A 224 -16.86 -2.60 0.60
C ILE A 224 -16.25 -4.02 0.62
N TRP A 225 -15.61 -4.40 1.71
CA TRP A 225 -15.00 -5.71 1.85
C TRP A 225 -16.03 -6.74 2.27
N TYR A 226 -15.87 -7.97 1.77
CA TYR A 226 -16.68 -9.13 2.14
C TYR A 226 -18.17 -8.86 1.97
N ASN A 227 -18.61 -8.47 0.77
CA ASN A 227 -20.01 -8.17 0.45
C ASN A 227 -20.64 -7.12 1.39
N ASP A 228 -19.94 -6.01 1.58
CA ASP A 228 -20.32 -4.91 2.48
C ASP A 228 -20.34 -5.28 3.99
N TYR A 229 -19.72 -6.38 4.43
CA TYR A 229 -19.61 -6.71 5.87
C TYR A 229 -18.65 -5.78 6.63
N GLY A 230 -17.69 -5.21 5.90
CA GLY A 230 -16.66 -4.32 6.43
C GLY A 230 -15.38 -5.04 6.88
N TYR A 231 -14.24 -4.37 6.73
CA TYR A 231 -12.93 -4.90 7.09
C TYR A 231 -12.01 -3.85 7.71
N LEU A 232 -11.36 -4.17 8.82
CA LEU A 232 -10.52 -3.22 9.60
C LEU A 232 -9.12 -2.98 9.00
N VAL A 233 -8.94 -3.19 7.70
CA VAL A 233 -7.64 -3.05 7.02
C VAL A 233 -7.03 -1.65 7.18
N GLY A 234 -7.83 -0.58 7.26
CA GLY A 234 -7.30 0.78 7.45
C GLY A 234 -6.82 1.09 8.87
N ALA A 235 -7.23 0.29 9.86
CA ALA A 235 -6.68 0.29 11.21
C ALA A 235 -5.40 -0.55 11.30
N CYS A 236 -5.35 -1.67 10.58
CA CYS A 236 -4.25 -2.64 10.66
C CYS A 236 -3.11 -2.39 9.67
N TYR A 237 -3.35 -1.64 8.59
CA TYR A 237 -2.40 -1.44 7.50
C TYR A 237 -2.31 0.03 7.10
N GLY A 238 -1.09 0.52 6.83
CA GLY A 238 -0.86 1.91 6.45
C GLY A 238 -1.45 2.28 5.08
N ASP A 239 -2.38 3.24 5.07
CA ASP A 239 -3.13 3.70 3.88
C ASP A 239 -2.63 5.05 3.33
N LEU A 240 -1.71 5.75 4.01
CA LEU A 240 -1.48 7.18 3.78
C LEU A 240 -1.17 7.54 2.32
N LEU A 241 -0.33 6.74 1.64
CA LEU A 241 0.01 6.99 0.23
C LEU A 241 -1.11 6.60 -0.73
N LEU A 242 -2.02 5.71 -0.34
CA LEU A 242 -3.17 5.27 -1.16
C LEU A 242 -4.28 6.33 -1.26
N TYR A 243 -4.24 7.37 -0.42
CA TYR A 243 -5.10 8.54 -0.61
C TYR A 243 -4.81 9.26 -1.93
N LEU A 244 -3.58 9.19 -2.47
CA LEU A 244 -3.23 9.79 -3.76
C LEU A 244 -4.03 9.18 -4.93
N PRO A 245 -3.99 7.85 -5.18
CA PRO A 245 -4.81 7.25 -6.22
C PRO A 245 -6.32 7.32 -5.91
N ALA A 246 -6.73 7.33 -4.64
CA ALA A 246 -8.15 7.47 -4.29
C ALA A 246 -8.70 8.85 -4.69
N LEU A 247 -7.97 9.93 -4.41
CA LEU A 247 -8.33 11.28 -4.83
C LEU A 247 -8.31 11.41 -6.36
N ALA A 248 -7.34 10.80 -7.04
CA ALA A 248 -7.31 10.78 -8.51
C ALA A 248 -8.53 10.08 -9.10
N ASN A 249 -8.97 8.98 -8.50
CA ASN A 249 -10.17 8.27 -8.93
C ASN A 249 -11.45 9.09 -8.64
N ILE A 250 -11.52 9.77 -7.49
CA ILE A 250 -12.61 10.72 -7.20
C ILE A 250 -12.64 11.86 -8.21
N ALA A 251 -11.48 12.31 -8.73
CA ALA A 251 -11.39 13.33 -9.77
C ALA A 251 -11.83 12.84 -11.17
N GLY A 252 -12.22 11.56 -11.32
CA GLY A 252 -12.71 10.98 -12.57
C GLY A 252 -11.64 10.26 -13.39
N VAL A 253 -10.44 10.03 -12.84
CA VAL A 253 -9.41 9.23 -13.51
C VAL A 253 -9.72 7.74 -13.32
N ARG A 254 -9.69 6.95 -14.41
CA ARG A 254 -9.88 5.49 -14.35
C ARG A 254 -8.91 4.84 -13.36
N MET A 255 -9.36 3.82 -12.64
CA MET A 255 -8.59 3.19 -11.56
C MET A 255 -7.25 2.62 -12.07
N GLY A 256 -7.23 2.03 -13.27
CA GLY A 256 -6.00 1.56 -13.90
C GLY A 256 -4.94 2.66 -14.06
N VAL A 257 -5.35 3.84 -14.52
CA VAL A 257 -4.48 5.01 -14.69
C VAL A 257 -4.07 5.58 -13.34
N CYS A 258 -4.96 5.57 -12.34
CA CYS A 258 -4.64 5.98 -10.97
C CYS A 258 -3.49 5.14 -10.39
N TYR A 259 -3.56 3.81 -10.54
CA TYR A 259 -2.51 2.91 -10.07
C TYR A 259 -1.20 3.07 -10.85
N GLN A 260 -1.25 3.17 -12.18
CA GLN A 260 -0.05 3.40 -13.01
C GLN A 260 0.64 4.73 -12.64
N GLY A 261 -0.14 5.80 -12.49
CA GLY A 261 0.34 7.10 -12.02
C GLY A 261 0.91 7.04 -10.61
N PHE A 262 0.31 6.25 -9.72
CA PHE A 262 0.83 6.01 -8.38
C PHE A 262 2.20 5.32 -8.41
N VAL A 263 2.38 4.25 -9.19
CA VAL A 263 3.68 3.58 -9.37
C VAL A 263 4.74 4.56 -9.87
N LEU A 264 4.40 5.42 -10.83
CA LEU A 264 5.27 6.47 -11.33
C LEU A 264 5.70 7.43 -10.22
N VAL A 265 4.75 7.94 -9.43
CA VAL A 265 5.01 8.83 -8.29
C VAL A 265 5.96 8.18 -7.28
N ILE A 266 5.76 6.90 -6.95
CA ILE A 266 6.62 6.20 -5.99
C ILE A 266 8.02 5.94 -6.55
N ASN A 267 8.16 5.68 -7.86
CA ASN A 267 9.47 5.57 -8.51
C ASN A 267 10.24 6.90 -8.47
N PHE A 268 9.56 8.03 -8.70
CA PHE A 268 10.15 9.36 -8.50
C PHE A 268 10.53 9.61 -7.05
N LEU A 269 9.61 9.34 -6.11
CA LEU A 269 9.86 9.51 -4.67
C LEU A 269 11.08 8.69 -4.23
N THR A 270 11.19 7.43 -4.66
CA THR A 270 12.32 6.56 -4.33
C THR A 270 13.63 7.09 -4.93
N THR A 271 13.62 7.53 -6.18
CA THR A 271 14.82 8.04 -6.87
C THR A 271 15.37 9.28 -6.17
N PHE A 272 14.50 10.24 -5.88
CA PHE A 272 14.91 11.52 -5.30
C PHE A 272 15.24 11.43 -3.81
N SER A 273 14.54 10.60 -3.04
CA SER A 273 14.88 10.32 -1.64
C SER A 273 16.24 9.63 -1.52
N ALA A 274 16.50 8.62 -2.35
CA ALA A 274 17.79 7.94 -2.43
C ALA A 274 18.90 8.92 -2.77
N TYR A 275 18.71 9.78 -3.79
CA TYR A 275 19.72 10.75 -4.18
C TYR A 275 19.97 11.79 -3.09
N PHE A 276 18.91 12.30 -2.48
CA PHE A 276 19.01 13.26 -1.37
C PHE A 276 19.86 12.70 -0.24
N CYS A 277 19.65 11.43 0.14
CA CYS A 277 20.34 10.78 1.25
C CYS A 277 21.77 10.36 0.86
N PHE A 278 21.94 9.57 -0.20
CA PHE A 278 23.24 9.03 -0.59
C PHE A 278 24.24 10.11 -1.00
N SER A 279 23.80 11.19 -1.67
CA SER A 279 24.69 12.30 -2.02
C SER A 279 25.28 13.01 -0.80
N ARG A 280 24.55 13.04 0.33
CA ARG A 280 24.99 13.65 1.59
C ARG A 280 25.86 12.73 2.43
N ILE A 281 25.71 11.42 2.28
CA ILE A 281 26.54 10.42 2.98
C ILE A 281 27.87 10.22 2.23
N PHE A 282 27.82 10.02 0.91
CA PHE A 282 28.92 9.49 0.10
C PHE A 282 29.48 10.46 -0.96
N GLY A 283 28.87 11.63 -1.15
CA GLY A 283 29.23 12.59 -2.20
C GLY A 283 28.34 12.51 -3.44
N ARG A 284 28.34 13.55 -4.27
CA ARG A 284 27.34 13.74 -5.34
C ARG A 284 27.39 12.63 -6.39
N ARG A 285 28.60 12.23 -6.80
CA ARG A 285 28.79 11.19 -7.83
C ARG A 285 28.35 9.81 -7.34
N ALA A 286 28.86 9.39 -6.18
CA ALA A 286 28.49 8.12 -5.56
C ALA A 286 26.99 8.05 -5.24
N GLY A 287 26.41 9.17 -4.79
CA GLY A 287 24.97 9.28 -4.54
C GLY A 287 24.12 9.12 -5.80
N LEU A 288 24.54 9.70 -6.93
CA LEU A 288 23.84 9.52 -8.21
C LEU A 288 23.84 8.05 -8.63
N THR A 289 25.02 7.42 -8.66
CA THR A 289 25.15 5.99 -9.00
C THR A 289 24.33 5.11 -8.06
N GLY A 290 24.45 5.34 -6.76
CA GLY A 290 23.72 4.58 -5.75
C GLY A 290 22.21 4.65 -5.93
N SER A 291 21.68 5.83 -6.26
CA SER A 291 20.24 6.03 -6.47
C SER A 291 19.72 5.28 -7.68
N ILE A 292 20.49 5.27 -8.77
CA ILE A 292 20.14 4.53 -10.00
C ILE A 292 20.19 3.03 -9.72
N VAL A 293 21.26 2.53 -9.12
CA VAL A 293 21.37 1.11 -8.76
C VAL A 293 20.26 0.71 -7.79
N TYR A 294 19.91 1.57 -6.84
CA TYR A 294 18.84 1.31 -5.86
C TYR A 294 17.47 1.15 -6.51
N ILE A 295 17.10 2.02 -7.45
CA ILE A 295 15.78 1.90 -8.10
C ILE A 295 15.69 0.72 -9.07
N PHE A 296 16.81 0.31 -9.67
CA PHE A 296 16.92 -0.87 -10.53
C PHE A 296 17.30 -2.17 -9.80
N LEU A 297 17.23 -2.20 -8.47
CA LEU A 297 17.37 -3.46 -7.72
C LEU A 297 16.28 -4.44 -8.16
N PHE A 298 16.67 -5.65 -8.53
CA PHE A 298 15.73 -6.65 -9.06
C PHE A 298 14.64 -7.03 -8.06
N TYR A 299 14.98 -7.15 -6.78
CA TYR A 299 13.98 -7.40 -5.73
C TYR A 299 12.95 -6.28 -5.63
N ARG A 300 13.37 -5.01 -5.82
CA ARG A 300 12.43 -3.89 -5.91
C ARG A 300 11.54 -4.01 -7.14
N ILE A 301 12.11 -4.34 -8.30
CA ILE A 301 11.37 -4.53 -9.55
C ILE A 301 10.33 -5.66 -9.41
N ILE A 302 10.69 -6.76 -8.75
CA ILE A 302 9.76 -7.85 -8.41
C ILE A 302 8.62 -7.32 -7.55
N ASN A 303 8.91 -6.54 -6.50
CA ASN A 303 7.86 -5.96 -5.66
C ASN A 303 6.93 -5.00 -6.42
N VAL A 304 7.45 -4.24 -7.39
CA VAL A 304 6.63 -3.30 -8.17
C VAL A 304 5.79 -4.01 -9.24
N TYR A 305 6.41 -4.88 -10.05
CA TYR A 305 5.79 -5.39 -11.29
C TYR A 305 5.39 -6.85 -11.25
N LYS A 306 5.99 -7.66 -10.36
CA LYS A 306 5.58 -9.06 -10.19
C LYS A 306 4.52 -9.17 -9.09
N ARG A 307 4.89 -8.80 -7.87
CA ARG A 307 4.02 -8.97 -6.70
C ARG A 307 2.98 -7.88 -6.55
N ALA A 308 3.23 -6.70 -7.14
CA ALA A 308 2.46 -5.50 -6.81
C ALA A 308 2.36 -5.24 -5.29
N ALA A 309 3.44 -5.55 -4.55
CA ALA A 309 3.54 -5.41 -3.10
C ALA A 309 3.69 -3.93 -2.71
N VAL A 310 2.58 -3.18 -2.80
CA VAL A 310 2.54 -1.71 -2.67
C VAL A 310 3.18 -1.23 -1.39
N GLY A 311 2.83 -1.86 -0.26
CA GLY A 311 3.40 -1.49 1.03
C GLY A 311 4.92 -1.57 1.04
N GLU A 312 5.47 -2.69 0.55
CA GLU A 312 6.90 -2.98 0.65
C GLU A 312 7.73 -2.04 -0.25
N TYR A 313 7.36 -1.86 -1.52
CA TYR A 313 8.13 -0.97 -2.40
C TYR A 313 7.96 0.52 -2.03
N CYS A 314 6.85 0.92 -1.41
CA CYS A 314 6.70 2.25 -0.84
C CYS A 314 7.61 2.44 0.37
N ALA A 315 7.73 1.44 1.25
CA ALA A 315 8.64 1.49 2.39
C ALA A 315 10.10 1.70 1.94
N MET A 316 10.51 1.10 0.80
CA MET A 316 11.85 1.30 0.22
C MET A 316 12.17 2.76 -0.11
N ALA A 317 11.17 3.58 -0.45
CA ALA A 317 11.40 5.00 -0.69
C ALA A 317 11.87 5.76 0.57
N PHE A 318 11.63 5.21 1.76
CA PHE A 318 11.95 5.86 3.02
C PHE A 318 13.20 5.30 3.72
N LEU A 319 13.68 4.12 3.32
CA LEU A 319 14.86 3.50 3.90
C LEU A 319 16.16 4.32 3.76
N PRO A 320 16.42 5.04 2.63
CA PRO A 320 17.60 5.90 2.55
C PRO A 320 17.65 6.98 3.63
N PHE A 321 16.50 7.48 4.11
CA PHE A 321 16.46 8.46 5.20
C PHE A 321 16.92 7.86 6.52
N LEU A 322 16.63 6.59 6.80
CA LEU A 322 17.11 5.90 8.00
C LEU A 322 18.63 5.74 7.97
N ALA A 323 19.19 5.34 6.83
CA ALA A 323 20.65 5.30 6.66
C ALA A 323 21.28 6.69 6.87
N TYR A 324 20.64 7.74 6.36
CA TYR A 324 21.11 9.11 6.54
C TYR A 324 20.95 9.60 7.99
N ALA A 325 19.89 9.21 8.69
CA ALA A 325 19.67 9.52 10.10
C ALA A 325 20.78 8.95 10.98
N VAL A 326 21.16 7.69 10.75
CA VAL A 326 22.28 7.03 11.46
C VAL A 326 23.61 7.72 11.14
N TYR A 327 23.84 8.09 9.88
CA TYR A 327 25.04 8.85 9.51
C TYR A 327 25.14 10.20 10.25
N LEU A 328 24.03 10.94 10.35
CA LEU A 328 23.97 12.20 11.09
C LEU A 328 24.12 12.01 12.60
N LEU A 329 23.60 10.91 13.15
CA LEU A 329 23.76 10.55 14.56
C LEU A 329 25.24 10.39 14.92
N TYR A 330 26.01 9.68 14.08
CA TYR A 330 27.46 9.50 14.28
C TYR A 330 28.30 10.74 13.96
N LYS A 331 27.71 11.75 13.28
CA LYS A 331 28.26 13.10 13.15
C LYS A 331 27.85 14.05 14.27
N ASP A 332 27.09 13.56 15.26
CA ASP A 332 26.56 14.34 16.37
C ASP A 332 25.64 15.51 15.94
N GLU A 333 25.00 15.39 14.76
CA GLU A 333 23.98 16.32 14.24
C GLU A 333 22.57 15.87 14.67
N TYR A 334 22.31 15.87 15.98
CA TYR A 334 21.16 15.19 16.59
C TYR A 334 19.79 15.64 16.08
N PHE A 335 19.54 16.95 15.91
CA PHE A 335 18.23 17.41 15.45
C PHE A 335 17.94 17.00 14.00
N LYS A 336 18.94 17.07 13.12
CA LYS A 336 18.77 16.62 11.73
C LYS A 336 18.61 15.10 11.68
N SER A 337 19.37 14.37 12.50
CA SER A 337 19.22 12.91 12.67
C SER A 337 17.79 12.55 13.08
N MET A 338 17.25 13.23 14.10
CA MET A 338 15.85 13.08 14.54
C MET A 338 14.85 13.31 13.41
N LEU A 339 15.00 14.40 12.63
CA LEU A 339 14.10 14.68 11.50
C LEU A 339 14.15 13.58 10.44
N MET A 340 15.35 13.05 10.13
CA MET A 340 15.49 11.97 9.16
C MET A 340 14.94 10.65 9.69
N PHE A 341 15.05 10.37 10.99
CA PHE A 341 14.38 9.23 11.63
C PHE A 341 12.85 9.37 11.56
N VAL A 342 12.31 10.55 11.86
CA VAL A 342 10.87 10.83 11.76
C VAL A 342 10.38 10.59 10.33
N ILE A 343 11.06 11.13 9.31
CA ILE A 343 10.67 10.92 7.91
C ILE A 343 10.77 9.44 7.52
N GLY A 344 11.89 8.79 7.84
CA GLY A 344 12.15 7.40 7.49
C GLY A 344 11.15 6.43 8.14
N PHE A 345 11.00 6.49 9.46
CA PHE A 345 10.11 5.59 10.18
C PHE A 345 8.64 5.89 9.93
N SER A 346 8.22 7.17 9.85
CA SER A 346 6.82 7.48 9.54
C SER A 346 6.46 6.97 8.14
N GLY A 347 7.36 7.08 7.17
CA GLY A 347 7.15 6.50 5.85
C GLY A 347 6.96 4.99 5.89
N VAL A 348 7.82 4.25 6.61
CA VAL A 348 7.71 2.79 6.75
C VAL A 348 6.43 2.39 7.51
N ILE A 349 6.11 3.05 8.63
CA ILE A 349 4.90 2.77 9.44
C ILE A 349 3.64 2.95 8.60
N ASN A 350 3.56 4.02 7.82
CA ASN A 350 2.36 4.36 7.04
C ASN A 350 2.24 3.62 5.71
N THR A 351 3.18 2.72 5.39
CA THR A 351 3.11 1.92 4.16
C THR A 351 3.17 0.42 4.42
N HIS A 352 4.00 -0.06 5.34
CA HIS A 352 4.18 -1.49 5.57
C HIS A 352 4.77 -1.81 6.94
N ILE A 353 3.91 -2.28 7.85
CA ILE A 353 4.30 -2.57 9.23
C ILE A 353 5.31 -3.72 9.34
N ILE A 354 5.25 -4.70 8.44
CA ILE A 354 6.22 -5.82 8.45
C ILE A 354 7.62 -5.33 8.05
N SER A 355 7.72 -4.33 7.16
CA SER A 355 9.01 -3.69 6.88
C SER A 355 9.57 -2.94 8.09
N LEU A 356 8.72 -2.41 8.98
CA LEU A 356 9.16 -1.78 10.23
C LEU A 356 9.88 -2.80 11.12
N GLU A 357 9.33 -3.99 11.25
CA GLU A 357 9.92 -5.07 12.04
C GLU A 357 11.31 -5.47 11.51
N VAL A 358 11.40 -5.73 10.20
CA VAL A 358 12.68 -6.08 9.55
C VAL A 358 13.72 -4.98 9.72
N VAL A 359 13.33 -3.71 9.53
CA VAL A 359 14.20 -2.54 9.73
C VAL A 359 14.63 -2.43 11.20
N GLY A 360 13.71 -2.59 12.14
CA GLY A 360 13.98 -2.52 13.58
C GLY A 360 14.98 -3.57 14.03
N LEU A 361 14.83 -4.82 13.56
CA LEU A 361 15.78 -5.90 13.83
C LEU A 361 17.18 -5.58 13.28
N VAL A 362 17.28 -5.24 12.00
CA VAL A 362 18.59 -4.98 11.38
C VAL A 362 19.26 -3.73 11.96
N MET A 363 18.51 -2.68 12.25
CA MET A 363 19.05 -1.47 12.88
C MET A 363 19.54 -1.74 14.31
N THR A 364 18.84 -2.58 15.07
CA THR A 364 19.29 -3.04 16.39
C THR A 364 20.62 -3.79 16.27
N LEU A 365 20.72 -4.76 15.35
CA LEU A 365 21.97 -5.48 15.08
C LEU A 365 23.10 -4.52 14.66
N PHE A 366 22.81 -3.54 13.82
CA PHE A 366 23.76 -2.51 13.40
C PHE A 366 24.28 -1.68 14.58
N PHE A 367 23.39 -1.24 15.46
CA PHE A 367 23.78 -0.49 16.65
C PHE A 367 24.59 -1.32 17.66
N LEU A 368 24.34 -2.62 17.75
CA LEU A 368 25.13 -3.56 18.57
C LEU A 368 26.53 -3.79 17.99
N VAL A 369 26.66 -3.98 16.67
CA VAL A 369 27.98 -4.10 16.01
C VAL A 369 28.79 -2.82 16.19
N GLU A 370 28.14 -1.67 16.09
CA GLU A 370 28.75 -0.35 16.30
C GLU A 370 28.61 0.14 17.77
N ALA A 371 28.45 -0.77 18.74
CA ALA A 371 28.14 -0.47 20.15
C ALA A 371 29.04 0.63 20.76
N ARG A 372 30.35 0.59 20.48
CA ARG A 372 31.31 1.59 20.98
C ARG A 372 31.03 3.00 20.48
N LYS A 373 30.45 3.14 19.29
CA LYS A 373 30.03 4.42 18.72
C LYS A 373 28.60 4.78 19.14
N THR A 374 27.71 3.80 19.23
CA THR A 374 26.29 4.03 19.50
C THR A 374 26.01 4.37 20.96
N PHE A 375 26.55 3.59 21.90
CA PHE A 375 26.22 3.69 23.33
C PHE A 375 27.02 4.77 24.06
N VAL A 376 27.01 5.97 23.49
CA VAL A 376 27.49 7.20 24.10
C VAL A 376 26.28 7.95 24.64
N ALA A 377 26.33 8.46 25.87
CA ALA A 377 25.18 9.06 26.56
C ALA A 377 24.39 10.06 25.70
N LYS A 378 25.06 11.00 25.03
CA LYS A 378 24.42 11.98 24.15
C LYS A 378 23.67 11.35 22.96
N ARG A 379 24.24 10.29 22.37
CA ARG A 379 23.64 9.57 21.23
C ARG A 379 22.45 8.71 21.67
N ILE A 380 22.52 8.11 22.86
CA ILE A 380 21.39 7.39 23.46
C ILE A 380 20.23 8.35 23.71
N VAL A 381 20.48 9.52 24.30
CA VAL A 381 19.43 10.54 24.50
C VAL A 381 18.84 10.98 23.15
N ALA A 382 19.68 11.23 22.15
CA ALA A 382 19.20 11.59 20.80
C ALA A 382 18.34 10.48 20.17
N LEU A 383 18.71 9.21 20.34
CA LEU A 383 17.91 8.06 19.89
C LEU A 383 16.56 7.96 20.62
N ILE A 384 16.54 8.15 21.94
CA ILE A 384 15.31 8.15 22.74
C ILE A 384 14.38 9.29 22.30
N CYS A 385 14.92 10.50 22.15
CA CYS A 385 14.14 11.64 21.65
C CYS A 385 13.62 11.39 20.22
N SER A 386 14.41 10.75 19.37
CA SER A 386 13.99 10.39 18.01
C SER A 386 12.88 9.34 18.01
N ALA A 387 13.00 8.30 18.85
CA ALA A 387 11.96 7.29 19.00
C ALA A 387 10.65 7.91 19.53
N ALA A 388 10.73 8.78 20.54
CA ALA A 388 9.57 9.50 21.06
C ALA A 388 8.91 10.37 19.98
N ALA A 389 9.71 11.12 19.19
CA ALA A 389 9.19 11.93 18.10
C ALA A 389 8.50 11.08 17.01
N VAL A 390 9.09 9.94 16.65
CA VAL A 390 8.49 8.98 15.70
C VAL A 390 7.15 8.48 16.22
N ILE A 391 7.08 8.05 17.49
CA ILE A 391 5.83 7.54 18.09
C ILE A 391 4.75 8.63 18.08
N LEU A 392 5.07 9.83 18.56
CA LEU A 392 4.12 10.95 18.64
C LEU A 392 3.53 11.32 17.27
N VAL A 393 4.37 11.42 16.23
CA VAL A 393 3.94 11.70 14.85
C VAL A 393 3.05 10.60 14.28
N ASN A 394 3.19 9.36 14.73
CA ASN A 394 2.48 8.20 14.20
C ASN A 394 1.37 7.66 15.11
N LEU A 395 1.00 8.34 16.20
CA LEU A 395 -0.13 7.94 17.05
C LEU A 395 -1.45 7.75 16.27
N HIS A 396 -1.68 8.54 15.22
CA HIS A 396 -2.83 8.36 14.32
C HIS A 396 -2.90 6.99 13.64
N PHE A 397 -1.78 6.26 13.52
CA PHE A 397 -1.78 4.89 13.00
C PHE A 397 -1.57 3.87 14.13
N LEU A 398 -0.60 4.13 15.00
CA LEU A 398 -0.20 3.21 16.08
C LEU A 398 -1.31 2.98 17.10
N VAL A 399 -2.13 3.99 17.42
CA VAL A 399 -3.21 3.84 18.39
C VAL A 399 -4.30 2.89 17.85
N PRO A 400 -4.93 3.13 16.68
CA PRO A 400 -5.86 2.16 16.10
C PRO A 400 -5.27 0.77 15.90
N PHE A 401 -4.03 0.70 15.40
CA PHE A 401 -3.34 -0.58 15.15
C PHE A 401 -3.18 -1.42 16.42
N LEU A 402 -2.62 -0.82 17.48
CA LEU A 402 -2.40 -1.51 18.75
C LEU A 402 -3.72 -1.85 19.43
N ASP A 403 -4.71 -0.97 19.35
CA ASP A 403 -6.03 -1.20 19.94
C ASP A 403 -6.71 -2.43 19.32
N VAL A 404 -6.72 -2.52 17.99
CA VAL A 404 -7.30 -3.66 17.26
C VAL A 404 -6.51 -4.94 17.50
N ILE A 405 -5.17 -4.93 17.29
CA ILE A 405 -4.34 -6.15 17.42
C ILE A 405 -4.31 -6.72 18.84
N LEU A 406 -4.40 -5.87 19.88
CA LEU A 406 -4.34 -6.32 21.27
C LEU A 406 -5.71 -6.72 21.84
N GLN A 407 -6.81 -6.20 21.29
CA GLN A 407 -8.15 -6.40 21.86
C GLN A 407 -9.02 -7.34 21.03
N ASP A 408 -8.91 -7.31 19.70
CA ASP A 408 -9.69 -8.16 18.83
C ASP A 408 -8.98 -9.50 18.63
N LYS A 409 -9.74 -10.59 18.70
CA LYS A 409 -9.21 -11.92 18.42
C LYS A 409 -9.21 -12.15 16.92
N LEU A 410 -8.11 -11.78 16.24
CA LEU A 410 -7.98 -11.85 14.78
C LEU A 410 -7.30 -13.13 14.29
N LEU A 411 -7.54 -13.50 13.03
CA LEU A 411 -6.89 -14.65 12.39
C LEU A 411 -5.37 -14.54 12.40
N VAL A 412 -4.79 -13.36 12.17
CA VAL A 412 -3.33 -13.16 12.21
C VAL A 412 -2.70 -13.49 13.56
N THR A 413 -3.45 -13.29 14.65
CA THR A 413 -3.00 -13.53 16.01
C THR A 413 -3.24 -14.97 16.46
N ASP A 414 -4.32 -15.60 15.98
CA ASP A 414 -4.72 -16.97 16.35
C ASP A 414 -4.03 -18.04 15.49
N ASN A 415 -3.89 -17.81 14.17
CA ASN A 415 -3.31 -18.76 13.19
C ASN A 415 -1.76 -18.80 13.22
N SER A 416 -1.12 -18.59 14.37
CA SER A 416 0.33 -18.79 14.54
C SER A 416 0.76 -20.27 14.50
N SER A 417 -0.07 -21.14 13.94
CA SER A 417 0.14 -22.58 13.76
C SER A 417 0.75 -22.87 12.37
N ASP A 418 1.96 -23.46 12.40
CA ASP A 418 2.59 -24.29 11.36
C ASP A 418 3.02 -23.66 10.01
N LEU A 419 3.25 -22.34 9.94
CA LEU A 419 4.00 -21.80 8.80
C LEU A 419 5.50 -22.13 8.95
N SER A 420 6.02 -23.08 8.17
CA SER A 420 7.48 -23.26 8.03
C SER A 420 8.03 -22.10 7.21
N LEU A 421 8.70 -21.15 7.88
CA LEU A 421 9.34 -20.01 7.24
C LEU A 421 10.46 -20.47 6.31
N ASN A 422 11.16 -21.54 6.69
CA ASN A 422 12.25 -22.11 5.91
C ASN A 422 11.79 -22.56 4.51
N GLN A 423 10.56 -23.06 4.35
CA GLN A 423 10.01 -23.44 3.04
C GLN A 423 9.83 -22.24 2.09
N HIS A 424 9.61 -21.05 2.67
CA HIS A 424 9.48 -19.79 1.95
C HIS A 424 10.83 -19.05 1.83
N GLY A 425 11.95 -19.64 2.28
CA GLY A 425 13.26 -19.04 2.07
C GLY A 425 13.79 -19.25 0.65
N ILE A 426 14.70 -18.38 0.22
CA ILE A 426 15.36 -18.50 -1.08
C ILE A 426 16.34 -19.68 -1.03
N LYS A 427 16.13 -20.68 -1.89
CA LYS A 427 17.07 -21.78 -2.10
C LYS A 427 18.23 -21.28 -2.96
N LEU A 428 19.33 -20.87 -2.34
CA LEU A 428 20.44 -20.24 -3.06
C LEU A 428 21.08 -21.18 -4.11
N LEU A 429 21.07 -22.49 -3.88
CA LEU A 429 21.66 -23.47 -4.79
C LEU A 429 20.88 -23.60 -6.11
N SER A 430 19.56 -23.41 -6.09
CA SER A 430 18.72 -23.47 -7.30
C SER A 430 18.92 -22.28 -8.23
N ILE A 431 19.60 -21.22 -7.77
CA ILE A 431 20.08 -20.13 -8.64
C ILE A 431 21.19 -20.61 -9.59
N LEU A 432 22.06 -21.50 -9.10
CA LEU A 432 23.22 -22.00 -9.85
C LEU A 432 22.92 -23.29 -10.61
N PHE A 433 21.99 -24.09 -10.09
CA PHE A 433 21.57 -25.37 -10.66
C PHE A 433 20.04 -25.43 -10.70
N PRO A 434 19.41 -24.92 -11.77
CA PRO A 434 17.96 -24.98 -11.91
C PRO A 434 17.53 -26.42 -12.16
N ASP A 435 16.79 -27.03 -11.22
CA ASP A 435 16.41 -28.45 -11.27
C ASP A 435 15.19 -28.71 -12.18
N GLY A 436 14.82 -27.76 -13.05
CA GLY A 436 13.77 -27.90 -14.08
C GLY A 436 12.33 -28.03 -13.56
N THR A 437 12.14 -28.13 -12.24
CA THR A 437 10.83 -28.12 -11.55
C THR A 437 10.51 -26.68 -11.13
N ALA A 438 10.26 -25.84 -12.13
CA ALA A 438 10.07 -24.41 -11.93
C ALA A 438 8.71 -24.12 -11.25
N ASP A 439 8.74 -23.92 -9.94
CA ASP A 439 7.61 -23.40 -9.17
C ASP A 439 7.72 -21.86 -9.07
N VAL A 440 6.66 -21.19 -8.59
CA VAL A 440 6.55 -19.71 -8.44
C VAL A 440 7.76 -19.09 -7.71
N GLN A 441 8.48 -19.89 -6.92
CA GLN A 441 9.73 -19.53 -6.22
C GLN A 441 10.91 -19.16 -7.14
N ASP A 442 10.89 -19.56 -8.42
CA ASP A 442 11.99 -19.34 -9.37
C ASP A 442 12.22 -17.85 -9.71
N VAL A 443 11.18 -17.03 -9.59
CA VAL A 443 11.25 -15.58 -9.89
C VAL A 443 12.09 -14.82 -8.84
N TYR A 444 12.14 -15.33 -7.61
CA TYR A 444 12.88 -14.71 -6.51
C TYR A 444 14.39 -14.97 -6.57
N HIS A 445 14.84 -15.94 -7.38
CA HIS A 445 16.26 -16.20 -7.65
C HIS A 445 16.97 -14.99 -8.26
N PHE A 446 16.26 -14.22 -9.10
CA PHE A 446 16.78 -12.97 -9.66
C PHE A 446 16.86 -11.83 -8.63
N GLY A 447 16.13 -11.91 -7.51
CA GLY A 447 16.22 -10.97 -6.40
C GLY A 447 17.58 -10.96 -5.68
N ALA A 448 18.43 -11.98 -5.91
CA ALA A 448 19.73 -12.16 -5.25
C ALA A 448 20.89 -11.31 -5.81
N ILE A 449 20.61 -10.30 -6.64
CA ILE A 449 21.61 -9.31 -7.12
C ILE A 449 22.49 -8.69 -6.03
N PRO A 450 22.02 -8.44 -4.79
CA PRO A 450 22.91 -7.98 -3.73
C PRO A 450 24.17 -8.84 -3.60
N ILE A 451 24.11 -10.15 -3.90
CA ILE A 451 25.28 -11.05 -3.94
C ILE A 451 26.32 -10.59 -4.96
N VAL A 452 25.91 -10.20 -6.17
CA VAL A 452 26.84 -9.72 -7.21
C VAL A 452 27.50 -8.41 -6.77
N ILE A 453 26.73 -7.50 -6.17
CA ILE A 453 27.24 -6.22 -5.64
C ILE A 453 28.19 -6.48 -4.46
N ILE A 454 27.86 -7.40 -3.56
CA ILE A 454 28.70 -7.82 -2.44
C ILE A 454 29.99 -8.44 -2.96
N LEU A 455 29.93 -9.37 -3.92
CA LEU A 455 31.10 -10.00 -4.53
C LEU A 455 31.99 -8.96 -5.17
N PHE A 456 31.42 -7.99 -5.91
CA PHE A 456 32.20 -6.89 -6.46
C PHE A 456 32.83 -6.02 -5.37
N ALA A 457 32.12 -5.72 -4.29
CA ALA A 457 32.64 -4.96 -3.16
C ALA A 457 33.77 -5.68 -2.42
N VAL A 458 33.63 -6.99 -2.21
CA VAL A 458 34.65 -7.84 -1.59
C VAL A 458 35.86 -7.99 -2.50
N LEU A 459 35.68 -8.26 -3.80
CA LEU A 459 36.77 -8.35 -4.77
C LEU A 459 37.51 -7.02 -4.88
N PHE A 460 36.81 -5.89 -4.90
CA PHE A 460 37.41 -4.57 -4.88
C PHE A 460 38.17 -4.30 -3.56
N TYR A 461 37.61 -4.72 -2.42
CA TYR A 461 38.31 -4.63 -1.14
C TYR A 461 39.61 -5.45 -1.14
N LEU A 462 39.56 -6.70 -1.63
CA LEU A 462 40.71 -7.59 -1.75
C LEU A 462 41.74 -7.04 -2.75
N TRP A 463 41.29 -6.54 -3.90
CA TRP A 463 42.17 -5.88 -4.89
C TRP A 463 42.85 -4.66 -4.29
N ASN A 464 42.12 -3.77 -3.60
CA ASN A 464 42.72 -2.62 -2.93
C ASN A 464 43.62 -3.01 -1.75
N ARG A 465 43.42 -4.17 -1.13
CA ARG A 465 44.35 -4.70 -0.13
C ARG A 465 45.65 -5.16 -0.79
N ALA A 466 45.57 -5.92 -1.87
CA ALA A 466 46.72 -6.37 -2.64
C ALA A 466 47.50 -5.19 -3.27
N SER A 467 46.79 -4.17 -3.78
CA SER A 467 47.38 -2.94 -4.32
C SER A 467 48.04 -2.09 -3.24
N HIS A 468 47.44 -1.96 -2.04
CA HIS A 468 48.09 -1.28 -0.91
C HIS A 468 49.25 -2.05 -0.28
N GLU A 469 49.27 -3.39 -0.36
CA GLU A 469 50.44 -4.17 0.03
C GLU A 469 51.60 -3.97 -0.96
N ARG A 470 51.30 -3.68 -2.24
CA ARG A 470 52.29 -3.22 -3.23
C ARG A 470 52.72 -1.78 -2.98
N GLU A 471 51.80 -0.88 -2.63
CA GLU A 471 52.08 0.54 -2.36
C GLU A 471 52.75 0.77 -0.99
N LYS A 472 52.59 -0.12 -0.01
CA LYS A 472 53.38 -0.10 1.23
C LYS A 472 54.88 -0.33 1.01
N ARG A 473 55.30 -0.83 -0.16
CA ARG A 473 56.72 -0.85 -0.56
C ARG A 473 57.20 0.52 -1.06
N ASP A 474 56.30 1.37 -1.57
CA ASP A 474 56.60 2.70 -2.11
C ASP A 474 55.84 3.75 -1.28
N GLY A 475 56.47 4.18 -0.18
CA GLY A 475 55.80 4.81 0.95
C GLY A 475 54.91 6.01 0.64
N GLU A 476 53.62 5.88 0.96
CA GLU A 476 52.84 6.95 1.60
C GLU A 476 51.58 6.37 2.29
N ARG A 477 51.31 6.85 3.51
CA ARG A 477 50.20 6.39 4.36
C ARG A 477 48.89 7.08 3.96
N SER A 478 48.10 6.45 3.10
CA SER A 478 46.68 6.82 2.97
C SER A 478 45.86 6.25 4.15
N ARG A 479 45.61 7.10 5.16
CA ARG A 479 44.73 6.84 6.31
C ARG A 479 43.28 7.15 5.93
N GLY A 480 42.62 6.23 5.23
CA GLY A 480 41.16 6.22 5.06
C GLY A 480 40.61 4.85 5.44
N GLY A 481 39.95 4.74 6.60
CA GLY A 481 39.52 3.47 7.19
C GLY A 481 38.62 2.66 6.24
N LYS A 482 39.06 1.44 5.88
CA LYS A 482 38.33 0.49 5.03
C LYS A 482 37.17 -0.22 5.75
N GLY A 483 36.94 0.09 7.03
CA GLY A 483 35.93 -0.51 7.90
C GLY A 483 34.47 -0.34 7.44
N PRO A 484 34.04 0.80 6.90
CA PRO A 484 32.65 0.98 6.46
C PRO A 484 32.24 0.07 5.30
N ILE A 485 33.13 -0.18 4.33
CA ILE A 485 32.86 -1.11 3.21
C ILE A 485 32.60 -2.52 3.75
N LEU A 486 33.47 -3.02 4.62
CA LEU A 486 33.31 -4.35 5.20
C LEU A 486 32.04 -4.44 6.06
N CYS A 487 31.71 -3.38 6.81
CA CYS A 487 30.48 -3.30 7.59
C CYS A 487 29.24 -3.39 6.68
N TYR A 488 29.14 -2.52 5.67
CA TYR A 488 28.00 -2.53 4.75
C TYR A 488 27.90 -3.84 3.95
N SER A 489 29.01 -4.37 3.43
CA SER A 489 29.00 -5.69 2.77
C SER A 489 28.61 -6.83 3.71
N GLY A 490 29.02 -6.76 5.00
CA GLY A 490 28.65 -7.74 6.02
C GLY A 490 27.15 -7.73 6.31
N PHE A 491 26.54 -6.56 6.46
CA PHE A 491 25.08 -6.43 6.63
C PHE A 491 24.30 -6.81 5.38
N ALA A 492 24.83 -6.50 4.19
CA ALA A 492 24.24 -6.95 2.94
C ALA A 492 24.24 -8.49 2.86
N LEU A 493 25.35 -9.14 3.20
CA LEU A 493 25.47 -10.60 3.25
C LEU A 493 24.54 -11.22 4.31
N LEU A 494 24.46 -10.60 5.49
CA LEU A 494 23.55 -11.04 6.55
C LEU A 494 22.10 -11.06 6.06
N GLY A 495 21.67 -10.03 5.34
CA GLY A 495 20.32 -9.99 4.75
C GLY A 495 20.08 -11.11 3.72
N VAL A 496 21.08 -11.48 2.93
CA VAL A 496 21.00 -12.64 2.01
C VAL A 496 20.86 -13.94 2.80
N VAL A 497 21.67 -14.12 3.85
CA VAL A 497 21.60 -15.30 4.72
C VAL A 497 20.22 -15.42 5.36
N PHE A 498 19.71 -14.33 5.95
CA PHE A 498 18.36 -14.28 6.55
C PHE A 498 17.25 -14.54 5.53
N SER A 499 17.44 -14.19 4.26
CA SER A 499 16.48 -14.50 3.20
C SER A 499 16.51 -15.95 2.71
N SER A 500 17.53 -16.72 3.08
CA SER A 500 17.74 -18.07 2.56
C SER A 500 16.89 -19.12 3.26
N ALA A 501 16.54 -20.19 2.54
CA ALA A 501 15.88 -21.38 3.11
C ALA A 501 16.73 -22.11 4.16
N TYR A 502 18.04 -21.85 4.18
CA TYR A 502 19.00 -22.51 5.05
C TYR A 502 19.13 -21.83 6.42
N PHE A 503 18.65 -20.59 6.58
CA PHE A 503 18.68 -19.93 7.87
C PHE A 503 17.59 -20.52 8.79
N PRO A 504 17.91 -20.90 10.04
CA PRO A 504 17.05 -21.74 10.88
C PRO A 504 15.89 -20.97 11.54
N TRP A 505 15.04 -20.29 10.75
CA TRP A 505 13.89 -19.53 11.26
C TRP A 505 12.93 -20.43 12.05
N ASP A 506 12.65 -21.63 11.57
CA ASP A 506 11.74 -22.56 12.24
C ASP A 506 12.28 -23.01 13.61
N GLN A 507 13.59 -23.23 13.74
CA GLN A 507 14.20 -23.54 15.05
C GLN A 507 14.20 -22.33 15.98
N ILE A 508 14.38 -21.11 15.47
CA ILE A 508 14.29 -19.87 16.27
C ILE A 508 12.84 -19.66 16.73
N ALA A 509 11.85 -19.97 15.89
CA ALA A 509 10.43 -19.88 16.24
C ALA A 509 10.02 -20.84 17.37
N GLN A 510 10.76 -21.94 17.57
CA GLN A 510 10.54 -22.87 18.70
C GLN A 510 11.03 -22.30 20.04
N VAL A 511 11.81 -21.22 20.05
CA VAL A 511 12.28 -20.60 21.30
C VAL A 511 11.12 -19.83 21.97
N PRO A 512 10.83 -20.08 23.27
CA PRO A 512 9.76 -19.39 23.98
C PRO A 512 9.91 -17.86 23.89
N GLY A 513 8.83 -17.17 23.52
CA GLY A 513 8.79 -15.71 23.39
C GLY A 513 9.28 -15.15 22.05
N LEU A 514 9.96 -15.95 21.22
CA LEU A 514 10.39 -15.52 19.87
C LEU A 514 9.44 -15.98 18.76
N LYS A 515 8.57 -16.96 19.02
CA LYS A 515 7.63 -17.50 18.02
C LYS A 515 6.87 -16.40 17.28
N ALA A 516 6.18 -15.52 18.00
CA ALA A 516 5.35 -14.46 17.42
C ALA A 516 6.15 -13.50 16.52
N LEU A 517 7.34 -13.08 16.96
CA LEU A 517 8.26 -12.19 16.23
C LEU A 517 8.81 -12.87 14.96
N VAL A 518 9.11 -14.16 15.03
CA VAL A 518 9.61 -14.88 13.87
C VAL A 518 8.49 -15.12 12.87
N THR A 519 7.31 -15.55 13.33
CA THR A 519 6.17 -15.83 12.44
C THR A 519 5.62 -14.57 11.77
N SER A 520 5.70 -13.39 12.40
CA SER A 520 5.27 -12.12 11.80
C SER A 520 6.12 -11.68 10.61
N ILE A 521 7.35 -12.20 10.46
CA ILE A 521 8.17 -11.96 9.27
C ILE A 521 7.50 -12.54 8.02
N GLN A 522 6.68 -13.61 8.16
CA GLN A 522 6.00 -14.44 7.15
C GLN A 522 6.89 -14.97 6.02
N TYR A 523 7.62 -14.08 5.34
CA TYR A 523 8.44 -14.36 4.17
C TYR A 523 9.89 -13.88 4.36
N PRO A 524 10.86 -14.81 4.48
CA PRO A 524 12.27 -14.46 4.67
C PRO A 524 12.86 -13.59 3.54
N TRP A 525 12.36 -13.68 2.30
CA TRP A 525 12.86 -12.85 1.19
C TRP A 525 12.72 -11.34 1.43
N ARG A 526 11.88 -10.88 2.38
CA ARG A 526 11.77 -9.48 2.79
C ARG A 526 13.11 -8.87 3.26
N PHE A 527 14.04 -9.69 3.76
CA PHE A 527 15.40 -9.24 4.10
C PHE A 527 16.23 -8.79 2.89
N LEU A 528 15.87 -9.18 1.66
CA LEU A 528 16.52 -8.71 0.43
C LEU A 528 16.39 -7.19 0.25
N THR A 529 15.32 -6.57 0.75
CA THR A 529 15.16 -5.11 0.75
C THR A 529 16.33 -4.42 1.46
N ILE A 530 16.62 -4.88 2.67
CA ILE A 530 17.68 -4.31 3.50
C ILE A 530 19.06 -4.71 2.97
N SER A 531 19.19 -5.96 2.49
CA SER A 531 20.40 -6.42 1.82
C SER A 531 20.77 -5.51 0.64
N GLY A 532 19.80 -5.19 -0.23
CA GLY A 532 19.98 -4.30 -1.37
C GLY A 532 20.39 -2.89 -0.96
N LEU A 533 19.79 -2.33 0.09
CA LEU A 533 20.20 -1.02 0.63
C LEU A 533 21.68 -1.01 1.06
N PHE A 534 22.09 -1.98 1.89
CA PHE A 534 23.47 -2.07 2.36
C PHE A 534 24.46 -2.38 1.22
N ALA A 535 24.07 -3.19 0.23
CA ALA A 535 24.87 -3.45 -0.95
C ALA A 535 25.11 -2.15 -1.76
N VAL A 536 24.06 -1.33 -1.95
CA VAL A 536 24.19 -0.01 -2.59
C VAL A 536 25.07 0.93 -1.76
N MET A 537 24.93 0.94 -0.43
CA MET A 537 25.80 1.73 0.44
C MET A 537 27.28 1.31 0.35
N ALA A 538 27.56 0.00 0.26
CA ALA A 538 28.91 -0.51 0.02
C ALA A 538 29.45 0.00 -1.32
N LEU A 539 28.66 -0.08 -2.39
CA LEU A 539 29.00 0.46 -3.71
C LEU A 539 29.27 1.97 -3.67
N CYS A 540 28.43 2.75 -3.00
CA CYS A 540 28.62 4.19 -2.86
C CYS A 540 29.93 4.52 -2.12
N GLU A 541 30.24 3.80 -1.04
CA GLU A 541 31.48 4.00 -0.28
C GLU A 541 32.73 3.62 -1.11
N MET A 542 32.62 2.67 -2.04
CA MET A 542 33.68 2.36 -3.01
C MET A 542 33.89 3.50 -4.01
N LEU A 543 32.81 4.12 -4.47
CA LEU A 543 32.80 5.18 -5.48
C LEU A 543 33.01 6.60 -4.91
N ARG A 544 33.21 6.71 -3.60
CA ARG A 544 33.36 7.99 -2.90
C ARG A 544 34.49 8.82 -3.52
N GLU A 545 34.23 10.12 -3.68
CA GLU A 545 35.05 11.04 -4.50
C GLU A 545 36.53 11.07 -4.13
N ASP A 546 36.87 10.93 -2.84
CA ASP A 546 38.26 10.89 -2.38
C ASP A 546 39.06 9.69 -2.93
N ARG A 547 38.37 8.61 -3.33
CA ARG A 547 38.95 7.33 -3.79
C ARG A 547 38.87 7.15 -5.32
N ALA A 548 38.01 7.89 -6.00
CA ALA A 548 37.69 7.71 -7.43
C ALA A 548 38.26 8.82 -8.33
N LYS A 549 39.56 9.15 -8.19
CA LYS A 549 40.20 10.26 -8.94
C LYS A 549 40.65 9.89 -10.36
N SER A 550 40.62 8.63 -10.77
CA SER A 550 41.10 8.21 -12.09
C SER A 550 40.03 8.31 -13.18
N VAL A 551 40.41 8.72 -14.40
CA VAL A 551 39.55 8.74 -15.59
C VAL A 551 38.92 7.36 -15.85
N ARG A 552 39.66 6.28 -15.56
CA ARG A 552 39.19 4.90 -15.67
C ARG A 552 38.03 4.59 -14.71
N ALA A 553 38.07 5.09 -13.48
CA ALA A 553 36.99 4.92 -12.52
C ALA A 553 35.71 5.65 -12.96
N GLU A 554 35.86 6.82 -13.60
CA GLU A 554 34.72 7.56 -14.14
C GLU A 554 34.03 6.82 -15.29
N SER A 555 34.80 6.24 -16.22
CA SER A 555 34.25 5.41 -17.30
C SER A 555 33.54 4.16 -16.77
N ILE A 556 34.13 3.47 -15.79
CA ILE A 556 33.50 2.31 -15.14
C ILE A 556 32.18 2.71 -14.49
N ASN A 557 32.14 3.85 -13.79
CA ASN A 557 30.91 4.33 -13.14
C ASN A 557 29.78 4.58 -14.15
N ARG A 558 30.10 5.20 -15.30
CA ARG A 558 29.12 5.42 -16.38
C ARG A 558 28.62 4.09 -16.97
N ILE A 559 29.51 3.14 -17.19
CA ILE A 559 29.15 1.80 -17.69
C ILE A 559 28.23 1.07 -16.71
N VAL A 560 28.54 1.11 -15.40
CA VAL A 560 27.70 0.51 -14.36
C VAL A 560 26.31 1.11 -14.37
N ILE A 561 26.20 2.45 -14.40
CA ILE A 561 24.91 3.14 -14.48
C ILE A 561 24.09 2.68 -15.68
N VAL A 562 24.69 2.66 -16.88
CA VAL A 562 24.00 2.29 -18.12
C VAL A 562 23.59 0.83 -18.11
N LEU A 563 24.47 -0.09 -17.66
CA LEU A 563 24.16 -1.52 -17.59
C LEU A 563 23.03 -1.80 -16.59
N PHE A 564 23.08 -1.24 -15.38
CA PHE A 564 22.01 -1.44 -14.40
C PHE A 564 20.68 -0.87 -14.89
N ALA A 565 20.69 0.30 -15.54
CA ALA A 565 19.47 0.88 -16.10
C ALA A 565 18.91 0.02 -17.24
N LEU A 566 19.74 -0.45 -18.18
CA LEU A 566 19.30 -1.27 -19.31
C LEU A 566 18.79 -2.65 -18.85
N ILE A 567 19.58 -3.37 -18.07
CA ILE A 567 19.23 -4.71 -17.58
C ILE A 567 18.02 -4.61 -16.65
N GLY A 568 17.99 -3.63 -15.75
CA GLY A 568 16.85 -3.42 -14.85
C GLY A 568 15.58 -3.05 -15.61
N THR A 569 15.65 -2.20 -16.63
CA THR A 569 14.47 -1.87 -17.46
C THR A 569 13.97 -3.10 -18.22
N LEU A 570 14.88 -3.88 -18.84
CA LEU A 570 14.52 -5.13 -19.51
C LEU A 570 13.86 -6.09 -18.54
N PHE A 571 14.44 -6.26 -17.35
CA PHE A 571 13.88 -7.11 -16.30
C PHE A 571 12.49 -6.64 -15.86
N ALA A 572 12.29 -5.32 -15.68
CA ALA A 572 10.98 -4.76 -15.34
C ALA A 572 9.92 -5.04 -16.41
N VAL A 573 10.26 -4.90 -17.69
CA VAL A 573 9.37 -5.23 -18.81
C VAL A 573 9.03 -6.72 -18.81
N LEU A 574 10.02 -7.59 -18.61
CA LEU A 574 9.82 -9.04 -18.55
C LEU A 574 8.89 -9.40 -17.40
N GLN A 575 9.13 -8.90 -16.18
CA GLN A 575 8.28 -9.17 -15.02
C GLN A 575 6.84 -8.71 -15.27
N TYR A 576 6.67 -7.48 -15.77
CA TYR A 576 5.35 -6.95 -16.09
C TYR A 576 4.65 -7.81 -17.14
N GLN A 577 5.35 -8.40 -18.13
CA GLN A 577 4.74 -9.20 -19.20
C GLN A 577 4.27 -10.60 -18.79
N THR A 578 4.64 -11.09 -17.60
CA THR A 578 4.28 -12.45 -17.18
C THR A 578 2.82 -12.64 -16.77
N PHE A 579 2.01 -11.58 -16.65
CA PHE A 579 0.67 -11.66 -16.07
C PHE A 579 -0.47 -11.35 -17.05
N VAL A 580 -1.61 -11.96 -16.74
CA VAL A 580 -2.87 -11.76 -17.45
C VAL A 580 -3.37 -10.33 -17.24
N LYS A 581 -4.00 -9.80 -18.27
CA LYS A 581 -4.68 -8.51 -18.26
C LYS A 581 -5.96 -8.61 -17.45
N VAL A 582 -6.17 -7.69 -16.51
CA VAL A 582 -7.37 -7.59 -15.69
C VAL A 582 -7.86 -6.16 -15.70
N ASN A 583 -9.18 -5.99 -15.79
CA ASN A 583 -9.83 -4.70 -15.65
C ASN A 583 -10.27 -4.51 -14.19
N PHE A 584 -10.11 -3.31 -13.66
CA PHE A 584 -10.46 -2.96 -12.28
C PHE A 584 -11.20 -1.62 -12.27
N ASP A 585 -12.24 -1.50 -13.08
CA ASP A 585 -12.98 -0.24 -13.22
C ASP A 585 -14.01 -0.06 -12.09
N ALA A 586 -14.48 -1.15 -11.47
CA ALA A 586 -15.41 -1.14 -10.34
C ALA A 586 -14.94 -2.03 -9.16
N PRO A 587 -15.40 -1.77 -7.92
CA PRO A 587 -15.15 -2.64 -6.78
C PRO A 587 -15.65 -4.07 -6.99
N SER A 588 -16.77 -4.25 -7.72
CA SER A 588 -17.36 -5.55 -8.05
C SER A 588 -16.46 -6.44 -8.91
N ASP A 589 -15.48 -5.85 -9.61
CA ASP A 589 -14.49 -6.61 -10.40
C ASP A 589 -13.51 -7.38 -9.49
N ILE A 590 -13.55 -7.12 -8.17
CA ILE A 590 -12.64 -7.69 -7.19
C ILE A 590 -13.40 -8.57 -6.20
N ILE A 591 -13.07 -9.86 -6.21
CA ILE A 591 -13.60 -10.80 -5.22
C ILE A 591 -12.80 -10.64 -3.91
N SER A 592 -13.38 -9.92 -2.96
CA SER A 592 -12.71 -9.50 -1.71
C SER A 592 -12.19 -10.66 -0.84
N TYR A 593 -12.90 -11.78 -0.72
CA TYR A 593 -12.45 -12.94 0.08
C TYR A 593 -11.37 -13.80 -0.61
N HIS A 594 -11.11 -13.57 -1.91
CA HIS A 594 -9.94 -14.09 -2.61
C HIS A 594 -8.73 -13.15 -2.49
N CYS A 595 -8.89 -11.97 -1.88
CA CYS A 595 -7.80 -11.03 -1.70
C CYS A 595 -6.98 -11.38 -0.44
N HIS A 596 -5.79 -11.96 -0.66
CA HIS A 596 -4.78 -12.19 0.37
C HIS A 596 -5.24 -13.13 1.53
N SER A 597 -4.41 -13.28 2.56
CA SER A 597 -4.55 -14.24 3.68
C SER A 597 -5.66 -13.93 4.70
N ASN A 598 -6.58 -12.99 4.42
CA ASN A 598 -7.72 -12.63 5.29
C ASN A 598 -7.32 -12.27 6.75
N GLU A 599 -6.11 -11.75 6.93
CA GLU A 599 -5.40 -11.64 8.22
C GLU A 599 -6.17 -10.92 9.34
N TYR A 600 -6.98 -9.91 8.98
CA TYR A 600 -7.67 -9.05 9.94
C TYR A 600 -9.14 -9.40 10.14
N LEU A 601 -9.58 -10.59 9.67
CA LEU A 601 -10.89 -11.12 10.06
C LEU A 601 -10.84 -11.62 11.50
N LEU A 602 -12.01 -11.64 12.14
CA LEU A 602 -12.19 -12.23 13.45
C LEU A 602 -11.88 -13.73 13.39
N SER A 603 -11.27 -14.27 14.44
CA SER A 603 -10.89 -15.68 14.48
C SER A 603 -12.12 -16.58 14.44
N GLY A 604 -12.02 -17.66 13.66
CA GLY A 604 -13.14 -18.56 13.38
C GLY A 604 -14.10 -18.07 12.29
N THR A 605 -13.85 -16.91 11.67
CA THR A 605 -14.61 -16.47 10.50
C THR A 605 -14.20 -17.26 9.26
N ASP A 606 -15.18 -17.85 8.60
CA ASP A 606 -15.12 -18.33 7.23
C ASP A 606 -15.30 -17.14 6.27
N PRO A 607 -14.27 -16.77 5.48
CA PRO A 607 -14.37 -15.65 4.53
C PRO A 607 -15.35 -15.91 3.38
N PHE A 608 -15.76 -17.16 3.14
CA PHE A 608 -16.70 -17.52 2.08
C PHE A 608 -18.18 -17.42 2.53
N ASP A 609 -18.47 -17.45 3.82
CA ASP A 609 -19.83 -17.28 4.37
C ASP A 609 -20.14 -15.80 4.64
N THR A 610 -20.39 -15.04 3.58
CA THR A 610 -20.65 -13.59 3.63
C THR A 610 -21.95 -13.20 2.91
N GLU A 611 -23.01 -13.97 3.13
CA GLU A 611 -24.36 -13.72 2.59
C GLU A 611 -24.95 -12.41 3.13
N ARG A 612 -25.59 -11.60 2.28
CA ARG A 612 -26.20 -10.32 2.74
C ARG A 612 -27.54 -10.52 3.46
N LYS A 613 -27.92 -11.76 3.72
CA LYS A 613 -29.14 -12.14 4.42
C LYS A 613 -29.11 -11.79 5.91
N VAL A 614 -30.24 -11.27 6.40
CA VAL A 614 -30.54 -11.10 7.82
C VAL A 614 -31.15 -12.39 8.35
N TRP A 615 -30.59 -12.93 9.44
CA TRP A 615 -31.13 -14.12 10.10
C TRP A 615 -31.99 -13.73 11.28
N VAL A 616 -33.15 -14.34 11.38
CA VAL A 616 -34.11 -14.09 12.46
C VAL A 616 -34.39 -15.39 13.19
N ASN A 617 -34.30 -15.35 14.51
CA ASN A 617 -34.64 -16.46 15.39
C ASN A 617 -35.75 -16.01 16.38
N GLY A 618 -36.81 -16.81 16.47
CA GLY A 618 -38.03 -16.47 17.23
C GLY A 618 -39.05 -15.69 16.40
N ASP A 619 -40.18 -15.36 17.02
CA ASP A 619 -41.24 -14.55 16.39
C ASP A 619 -40.89 -13.05 16.49
N VAL A 620 -39.87 -12.65 15.73
CA VAL A 620 -39.41 -11.26 15.61
C VAL A 620 -39.63 -10.80 14.17
N SER A 621 -40.46 -9.79 13.95
CA SER A 621 -40.68 -9.22 12.60
C SER A 621 -39.77 -8.02 12.37
N ILE A 622 -39.20 -7.90 11.17
CA ILE A 622 -38.39 -6.76 10.74
C ILE A 622 -39.13 -6.01 9.63
N SER A 623 -39.14 -4.67 9.70
CA SER A 623 -39.65 -3.78 8.65
C SER A 623 -38.69 -2.61 8.42
N GLY A 624 -38.73 -2.01 7.22
CA GLY A 624 -37.91 -0.85 6.88
C GLY A 624 -36.41 -1.08 7.02
N TYR A 625 -35.92 -2.25 6.58
CA TYR A 625 -34.50 -2.59 6.63
C TYR A 625 -33.72 -1.79 5.59
N GLU A 626 -32.80 -0.96 6.08
CA GLU A 626 -31.86 -0.18 5.30
C GLU A 626 -30.44 -0.55 5.71
N LYS A 627 -29.58 -0.91 4.74
CA LYS A 627 -28.16 -1.14 4.96
C LYS A 627 -27.34 -0.29 4.02
N ASP A 628 -26.52 0.57 4.59
CA ASP A 628 -25.57 1.42 3.89
C ASP A 628 -24.15 1.17 4.43
N GLY A 629 -23.48 0.16 3.87
CA GLY A 629 -22.15 -0.26 4.32
C GLY A 629 -22.13 -0.72 5.78
N ASP A 630 -21.51 0.08 6.65
CA ASP A 630 -21.35 -0.14 8.10
C ASP A 630 -22.50 0.46 8.93
N HIS A 631 -23.50 1.07 8.29
CA HIS A 631 -24.71 1.57 8.93
C HIS A 631 -25.90 0.70 8.55
N VAL A 632 -26.56 0.13 9.56
CA VAL A 632 -27.81 -0.63 9.38
C VAL A 632 -28.90 -0.01 10.23
N ARG A 633 -30.09 0.17 9.66
CA ARG A 633 -31.28 0.66 10.36
C ARG A 633 -32.48 -0.22 10.02
N PHE A 634 -33.28 -0.58 11.01
CA PHE A 634 -34.54 -1.30 10.80
C PHE A 634 -35.48 -1.13 11.99
N GLU A 635 -36.77 -1.36 11.75
CA GLU A 635 -37.79 -1.46 12.78
C GLU A 635 -38.01 -2.93 13.15
N TYR A 636 -38.26 -3.19 14.43
CA TYR A 636 -38.51 -4.55 14.92
C TYR A 636 -39.72 -4.61 15.85
N SER A 637 -40.35 -5.78 15.87
CA SER A 637 -41.39 -6.16 16.82
C SER A 637 -41.18 -7.60 17.25
N ALA A 638 -40.91 -7.81 18.54
CA ALA A 638 -40.66 -9.13 19.12
C ALA A 638 -41.88 -9.63 19.90
N GLU A 639 -42.53 -10.70 19.41
CA GLU A 639 -43.64 -11.35 20.11
C GLU A 639 -43.15 -12.42 21.11
N THR A 640 -41.98 -13.00 20.85
CA THR A 640 -41.26 -13.90 21.74
C THR A 640 -39.85 -13.39 22.00
N ASP A 641 -39.16 -13.98 22.99
CA ASP A 641 -37.71 -13.84 23.07
C ASP A 641 -37.07 -14.40 21.80
N GLY A 642 -36.06 -13.71 21.29
CA GLY A 642 -35.43 -14.05 20.01
C GLY A 642 -34.18 -13.23 19.74
N TYR A 643 -33.59 -13.40 18.57
CA TYR A 643 -32.44 -12.60 18.14
C TYR A 643 -32.42 -12.38 16.63
N ILE A 644 -31.73 -11.34 16.21
CA ILE A 644 -31.45 -11.04 14.80
C ILE A 644 -29.94 -11.06 14.59
N GLU A 645 -29.47 -11.71 13.52
CA GLU A 645 -28.09 -11.63 13.06
C GLU A 645 -28.00 -10.79 11.79
N LEU A 646 -27.14 -9.77 11.83
CA LEU A 646 -26.93 -8.84 10.74
C LEU A 646 -25.71 -9.26 9.90
N PRO A 647 -25.73 -9.00 8.58
CA PRO A 647 -24.62 -9.28 7.67
C PRO A 647 -23.49 -8.24 7.84
N LEU A 648 -22.90 -8.21 9.03
CA LEU A 648 -21.78 -7.36 9.44
C LEU A 648 -20.89 -8.16 10.40
N PHE A 649 -19.57 -8.09 10.23
CA PHE A 649 -18.67 -8.70 11.21
C PHE A 649 -18.70 -7.92 12.52
N ASN A 650 -18.77 -8.66 13.64
CA ASN A 650 -18.90 -8.12 14.98
C ASN A 650 -17.58 -7.53 15.53
N TYR A 651 -17.04 -6.51 14.87
CA TYR A 651 -15.91 -5.74 15.40
C TYR A 651 -16.35 -4.91 16.61
N ARG A 652 -15.45 -4.78 17.59
CA ARG A 652 -15.73 -4.22 18.93
C ARG A 652 -16.44 -2.86 18.96
N TYR A 653 -16.24 -2.02 17.94
CA TYR A 653 -16.71 -0.63 17.93
C TYR A 653 -17.99 -0.38 17.13
N TYR A 654 -18.70 -1.44 16.76
CA TYR A 654 -20.10 -1.32 16.39
C TYR A 654 -20.94 -0.93 17.61
N GLN A 655 -21.73 0.13 17.47
CA GLN A 655 -22.70 0.57 18.48
C GLN A 655 -24.09 0.24 17.98
N VAL A 656 -24.86 -0.48 18.80
CA VAL A 656 -26.27 -0.80 18.54
C VAL A 656 -27.12 0.07 19.46
N ARG A 657 -28.00 0.88 18.88
CA ARG A 657 -28.92 1.74 19.62
C ARG A 657 -30.35 1.39 19.29
N SER A 658 -31.18 1.17 20.31
CA SER A 658 -32.63 1.14 20.15
C SER A 658 -33.18 2.55 20.37
N ILE A 659 -33.87 3.06 19.37
CA ILE A 659 -34.59 4.33 19.40
C ILE A 659 -36.05 3.99 19.66
N ASP A 660 -36.56 4.48 20.78
CA ASP A 660 -37.97 4.35 21.12
C ASP A 660 -38.79 5.35 20.26
N PRO A 661 -39.80 4.87 19.51
CA PRO A 661 -40.60 5.71 18.62
C PRO A 661 -41.41 6.80 19.36
N GLU A 662 -41.74 6.63 20.64
CA GLU A 662 -42.53 7.61 21.39
C GLU A 662 -41.68 8.71 22.04
N SER A 663 -40.49 8.36 22.55
CA SER A 663 -39.63 9.30 23.28
C SER A 663 -38.49 9.89 22.45
N GLY A 664 -38.17 9.29 21.30
CA GLY A 664 -37.02 9.66 20.45
C GLY A 664 -35.66 9.50 21.14
N LYS A 665 -35.61 8.92 22.34
CA LYS A 665 -34.36 8.68 23.08
C LYS A 665 -33.78 7.33 22.68
N GLY A 666 -32.50 7.35 22.30
CA GLY A 666 -31.75 6.13 22.00
C GLY A 666 -31.10 5.54 23.26
N SER A 667 -31.33 4.26 23.53
CA SER A 667 -30.58 3.47 24.52
C SER A 667 -29.64 2.49 23.83
N GLU A 668 -28.45 2.28 24.37
CA GLU A 668 -27.48 1.31 23.85
C GLU A 668 -27.94 -0.12 24.18
N VAL A 669 -27.87 -1.01 23.19
CA VAL A 669 -28.27 -2.42 23.29
C VAL A 669 -27.02 -3.29 23.20
N SER A 670 -26.94 -4.30 24.08
CA SER A 670 -25.86 -5.29 24.03
C SER A 670 -25.99 -6.17 22.78
N HIS A 671 -24.87 -6.51 22.17
CA HIS A 671 -24.80 -7.43 21.04
C HIS A 671 -23.63 -8.41 21.26
N GLN A 672 -23.66 -9.53 20.55
CA GLN A 672 -22.64 -10.58 20.64
C GLN A 672 -22.31 -11.16 19.27
N SER A 673 -21.28 -12.00 19.19
CA SER A 673 -20.94 -12.69 17.95
C SER A 673 -21.88 -13.88 17.74
N GLY A 674 -22.66 -13.83 16.67
CA GLY A 674 -23.52 -14.91 16.19
C GLY A 674 -22.78 -15.88 15.26
N SER A 675 -23.53 -16.48 14.32
CA SER A 675 -22.94 -17.33 13.28
C SER A 675 -21.87 -16.58 12.48
N ASN A 676 -20.75 -17.24 12.18
CA ASN A 676 -19.62 -16.67 11.44
C ASN A 676 -19.09 -15.30 11.94
N ASN A 677 -19.21 -15.01 13.24
CA ASN A 677 -18.93 -13.70 13.83
C ASN A 677 -19.80 -12.54 13.30
N ARG A 678 -21.03 -12.81 12.84
CA ARG A 678 -22.04 -11.80 12.52
C ARG A 678 -22.50 -11.06 13.79
N ILE A 679 -22.92 -9.80 13.67
CA ILE A 679 -23.51 -9.06 14.79
C ILE A 679 -24.86 -9.69 15.15
N GLN A 680 -24.98 -10.27 16.34
CA GLN A 680 -26.21 -10.82 16.88
C GLN A 680 -26.79 -9.90 17.96
N ILE A 681 -28.05 -9.49 17.77
CA ILE A 681 -28.78 -8.59 18.66
C ILE A 681 -29.94 -9.37 19.29
N PRO A 682 -29.97 -9.55 20.62
CA PRO A 682 -31.07 -10.20 21.32
C PRO A 682 -32.24 -9.23 21.54
N PHE A 683 -33.46 -9.75 21.46
CA PHE A 683 -34.71 -9.03 21.72
C PHE A 683 -35.53 -9.77 22.77
N ALA A 684 -36.14 -9.01 23.67
CA ALA A 684 -37.04 -9.53 24.68
C ALA A 684 -38.50 -9.48 24.20
N GLN A 685 -39.31 -10.43 24.67
CA GLN A 685 -40.74 -10.48 24.38
C GLN A 685 -41.45 -9.14 24.66
N GLY A 686 -42.30 -8.72 23.73
CA GLY A 686 -43.15 -7.53 23.84
C GLY A 686 -42.44 -6.21 23.55
N THR A 687 -41.16 -6.24 23.12
CA THR A 687 -40.40 -5.04 22.77
C THR A 687 -40.61 -4.66 21.31
N LYS A 688 -40.67 -3.34 21.07
CA LYS A 688 -40.79 -2.73 19.73
C LYS A 688 -39.92 -1.48 19.68
N GLY A 689 -39.36 -1.20 18.52
CA GLY A 689 -38.64 0.05 18.29
C GLY A 689 -37.82 0.02 17.01
N THR A 690 -36.97 1.03 16.84
CA THR A 690 -36.03 1.11 15.73
C THR A 690 -34.62 0.80 16.22
N ILE A 691 -33.90 -0.06 15.51
CA ILE A 691 -32.48 -0.32 15.75
C ILE A 691 -31.66 0.49 14.76
N ASP A 692 -30.62 1.16 15.27
CA ASP A 692 -29.58 1.84 14.49
C ASP A 692 -28.22 1.26 14.90
N VAL A 693 -27.53 0.62 13.95
CA VAL A 693 -26.22 0.00 14.12
C VAL A 693 -25.21 0.78 13.31
N ARG A 694 -24.15 1.29 13.93
CA ARG A 694 -23.07 2.02 13.24
C ARG A 694 -21.71 1.73 13.83
N PHE A 695 -20.70 1.66 12.98
CA PHE A 695 -19.31 1.68 13.47
C PHE A 695 -18.94 3.08 13.94
N ARG A 696 -18.48 3.21 15.20
CA ARG A 696 -18.08 4.50 15.75
C ARG A 696 -16.62 4.51 16.10
N VAL A 697 -15.88 5.41 15.46
CA VAL A 697 -14.46 5.65 15.76
C VAL A 697 -14.29 6.01 17.25
N PRO A 698 -13.47 5.24 18.00
CA PRO A 698 -13.21 5.48 19.42
C PRO A 698 -12.59 6.85 19.69
N VAL A 699 -12.93 7.47 20.81
CA VAL A 699 -12.34 8.75 21.24
C VAL A 699 -10.82 8.65 21.34
N LEU A 700 -10.29 7.51 21.79
CA LEU A 700 -8.84 7.27 21.88
C LEU A 700 -8.16 7.38 20.51
N TRP A 701 -8.79 6.88 19.44
CA TRP A 701 -8.28 6.95 18.08
C TRP A 701 -8.23 8.41 17.60
N LEU A 702 -9.29 9.19 17.86
CA LEU A 702 -9.34 10.62 17.58
C LEU A 702 -8.26 11.41 18.33
N LEU A 703 -8.01 11.10 19.60
CA LEU A 703 -6.93 11.71 20.39
C LEU A 703 -5.56 11.40 19.77
N GLY A 704 -5.33 10.16 19.33
CA GLY A 704 -4.11 9.77 18.62
C GLY A 704 -3.90 10.61 17.35
N LEU A 705 -4.95 10.83 16.58
CA LEU A 705 -4.92 11.70 15.39
C LEU A 705 -4.54 13.14 15.73
N ILE A 706 -5.21 13.74 16.71
CA ILE A 706 -4.97 15.14 17.12
C ILE A 706 -3.53 15.32 17.63
N LEU A 707 -3.05 14.40 18.47
CA LEU A 707 -1.68 14.45 19.00
C LEU A 707 -0.63 14.31 17.91
N SER A 708 -0.85 13.45 16.91
CA SER A 708 0.02 13.37 15.74
C SER A 708 0.08 14.68 14.97
N MET A 709 -1.07 15.32 14.72
CA MET A 709 -1.13 16.61 14.02
C MET A 709 -0.39 17.72 14.78
N ILE A 710 -0.59 17.80 16.10
CA ILE A 710 0.12 18.76 16.96
C ILE A 710 1.64 18.50 16.93
N SER A 711 2.05 17.23 16.95
CA SER A 711 3.46 16.84 16.94
C SER A 711 4.14 17.21 15.63
N ILE A 712 3.48 16.97 14.49
CA ILE A 712 3.96 17.38 13.17
C ILE A 712 4.10 18.91 13.11
N ALA A 713 3.06 19.65 13.53
CA ALA A 713 3.08 21.11 13.55
C ALA A 713 4.21 21.64 14.44
N GLY A 714 4.41 21.06 15.63
CA GLY A 714 5.48 21.41 16.55
C GLY A 714 6.88 21.21 15.95
N ILE A 715 7.13 20.08 15.28
CA ILE A 715 8.41 19.81 14.61
C ILE A 715 8.65 20.81 13.47
N VAL A 716 7.62 21.12 12.66
CA VAL A 716 7.72 22.07 11.55
C VAL A 716 8.02 23.48 12.08
N VAL A 717 7.27 23.96 13.07
CA VAL A 717 7.50 25.27 13.69
C VAL A 717 8.90 25.35 14.28
N TYR A 718 9.32 24.33 15.03
CA TYR A 718 10.65 24.28 15.60
C TYR A 718 11.74 24.30 14.52
N ALA A 719 11.60 23.54 13.43
CA ALA A 719 12.55 23.53 12.32
C ALA A 719 12.65 24.92 11.63
N LEU A 720 11.53 25.63 11.48
CA LEU A 720 11.49 26.97 10.90
C LEU A 720 12.14 28.01 11.83
N VAL A 721 11.84 27.98 13.13
CA VAL A 721 12.43 28.89 14.13
C VAL A 721 13.94 28.65 14.27
N PHE A 722 14.36 27.38 14.32
CA PHE A 722 15.78 27.03 14.41
C PHE A 722 16.56 27.52 13.18
N ARG A 723 16.00 27.39 11.97
CA ARG A 723 16.60 27.94 10.75
C ARG A 723 16.75 29.46 10.79
N ARG A 724 15.79 30.18 11.39
CA ARG A 724 15.87 31.64 11.53
C ARG A 724 16.98 32.05 12.49
N ARG A 725 17.09 31.39 13.66
CA ARG A 725 18.13 31.69 14.67
C ARG A 725 19.55 31.52 14.13
N VAL A 726 19.83 30.41 13.44
CA VAL A 726 21.14 30.15 12.83
C VAL A 726 21.47 31.21 11.76
N ARG A 727 20.45 31.70 11.02
CA ARG A 727 20.64 32.75 10.00
C ARG A 727 20.91 34.13 10.61
N THR A 728 20.28 34.46 11.74
CA THR A 728 20.54 35.70 12.48
C THR A 728 21.89 35.70 13.20
N GLU A 729 22.33 34.58 13.78
CA GLU A 729 23.66 34.46 14.41
C GLU A 729 24.80 34.46 13.37
N GLY A 730 24.58 33.84 12.20
CA GLY A 730 25.50 33.92 11.06
C GLY A 730 25.55 35.31 10.40
N SER A 731 24.49 36.11 10.50
CA SER A 731 24.47 37.51 10.05
C SER A 731 25.24 38.42 11.01
N CYS A 732 25.06 38.25 12.32
CA CYS A 732 25.76 39.03 13.35
C CYS A 732 27.29 38.83 13.32
N THR A 733 27.75 37.61 13.06
CA THR A 733 29.19 37.32 12.91
C THR A 733 29.78 37.88 11.62
N HIS A 734 28.97 38.01 10.56
CA HIS A 734 29.39 38.62 9.30
C HIS A 734 29.48 40.16 9.37
N ASP A 735 28.66 40.80 10.21
CA ASP A 735 28.71 42.24 10.47
C ASP A 735 29.84 42.63 11.45
N LEU A 736 30.16 41.79 12.44
CA LEU A 736 31.32 41.97 13.32
C LEU A 736 32.66 41.88 12.57
N GLY A 737 32.78 40.93 11.63
CA GLY A 737 33.97 40.81 10.77
C GLY A 737 34.13 41.93 9.74
N ARG A 738 33.07 42.72 9.49
CA ARG A 738 33.11 43.93 8.64
C ARG A 738 33.53 45.16 9.46
N PHE A 739 33.07 45.26 10.71
CA PHE A 739 33.47 46.31 11.64
C PHE A 739 34.96 46.26 12.05
N GLU A 740 35.58 45.08 12.12
CA GLU A 740 37.02 44.95 12.40
C GLU A 740 37.93 45.28 11.20
N ARG A 741 37.46 45.09 9.96
CA ARG A 741 38.19 45.49 8.75
C ARG A 741 38.19 47.00 8.52
N ASP A 742 37.14 47.71 8.93
CA ASP A 742 37.07 49.16 8.79
C ASP A 742 37.89 49.92 9.86
N ARG A 743 38.34 49.25 10.93
CA ARG A 743 39.30 49.83 11.89
C ARG A 743 40.76 49.67 11.50
N THR A 744 41.09 48.67 10.66
CA THR A 744 42.48 48.41 10.24
C THR A 744 42.92 49.21 9.02
N SER A 745 42.02 49.98 8.39
CA SER A 745 42.30 50.82 7.22
C SER A 745 42.58 52.30 7.53
N LEU A 746 42.72 52.68 8.80
CA LEU A 746 42.88 54.07 9.26
C LEU A 746 44.24 54.39 9.92
N LEU A 747 45.28 53.58 9.69
CA LEU A 747 46.65 53.93 10.07
C LEU A 747 47.43 54.43 8.83
N PRO A 748 48.08 55.62 8.88
CA PRO A 748 48.76 56.17 7.72
C PRO A 748 50.06 55.42 7.43
N THR A 749 50.28 55.14 6.14
CA THR A 749 51.50 54.59 5.55
C THR A 749 52.64 55.62 5.58
N GLU A 750 53.74 55.30 6.24
CA GLU A 750 55.05 55.95 6.01
C GLU A 750 55.67 55.40 4.72
N GLU A 751 55.99 56.31 3.80
CA GLU A 751 56.84 56.07 2.63
C GLU A 751 58.28 55.84 3.05
N VAL A 752 58.90 54.76 2.60
CA VAL A 752 60.37 54.63 2.56
C VAL A 752 60.80 54.16 1.17
N ALA A 753 61.70 54.94 0.61
CA ALA A 753 62.21 54.92 -0.74
C ALA A 753 63.11 53.70 -1.06
N ASP A 754 63.10 53.40 -2.35
CA ASP A 754 63.96 52.48 -3.10
C ASP A 754 65.40 53.01 -3.18
N GLU A 755 66.39 52.27 -2.68
CA GLU A 755 67.80 52.48 -3.00
C GLU A 755 68.54 51.16 -3.28
N ARG A 756 69.42 51.26 -4.26
CA ARG A 756 70.08 50.22 -5.05
C ARG A 756 71.13 49.41 -4.26
N ASN A 757 71.34 48.18 -4.74
CA ASN A 757 72.52 47.30 -4.59
C ASN A 757 73.90 48.02 -4.51
N PRO A 758 74.98 47.38 -4.01
CA PRO A 758 75.23 45.92 -4.00
C PRO A 758 75.50 45.25 -2.65
#